data_AF-A0A8D8CK70-F1
#
_entry.id   AF-A0A8D8CK70-F1
#
_cell.length_a   1.000
_cell.length_b   1.000
_cell.length_c   1.000
_cell.angle_alpha   90.00
_cell.angle_beta   90.00
_cell.angle_gamma   90.00
#
_symmetry.space_group_name_H-M   'P 1'
#
loop_
_entity.id
_entity.type
_entity.pdbx_description
1 polymer ?
#
loop_
_entity_poly.entity_id
_entity_poly.type
_entity_poly.pdbx_seq_one_letter_code
_entity_poly.pdbx_strand_id
1 'polypeptide(L)'
;MDLEIIYKELNDSYNMAVRYTYQLSTFWNEALPKEICSMYRHLYQTFYLNENDHSWFDLPSADIVIQIQITMFYLELEYDFLSVSGTLRSVSGEVCRKILCSLHLHMSLIEEKLDNYVTLQARYLWLNYIFAKNEGDLHTAITKLKQLLLFISDQNDFFFVLLPNVSFTNYFDLSSVKVYIASLELKINMQNIKSLYETGKYEEVIHILKKCLNESCGSHLYYEHPLNKHAQMEVLLESLWRLGNFQDCISWAEKVLKYSTDNYFIISRNGSYSIEFARSINSALLYIHELIEKLGYIILEFEYISRMVQSIHKILTNLLDSQHDKNVSNNHIIDCWRAWIILHYVLEWENDRNVINRKNFTNQESNFLLESEEEKWFSSYMMFFVAHELLGRRQWCSKGNHKFLSMILNVTVPKLRSPLFEPYRDIIQECLEQTTFCLYGYPQKKARMRHIQDHETTPIDLSWPKAAQLLKIFRPHVLPQFNSYKIDSISTDMETLLQQCISTMPIKYNIIGHTKPIEDFINRKTNSLPMLFNSDVLCFKMNWIYYLLADYYFKCRDFSKAIQYYEMDLTVDPTRFDSWAGISLSKASKCETMIGSIEVLRPAEFLKITDDTLKCFEMCLKINENDPQLWVENGSFAYNVQSYCSRYLKSQSVSPKELSYAKLQQNKYSKIVHKCFNRAINQTLSHEKCSDADNEDHDDEHWLYHYMLGKIFEKDRGDPVVYLTHYFKSSICLYESNATYPIKISHSNPSLLCIESLELFYRTNAAIIKFVERNSNIRHSTGLMFMKILKELAVCPFAVNRAKINEVLLKKHKFSGEQSIQTSERYVQEKDDTMKITSQDFLQAFTTANSINTCSSTSNTSTSTSSDTDTVQEMSSDSDSDCTNMDEDTFFGL
;
A
#
# COMPACT_ATOMS: atom_id res chain seq x y z
N MET A 1 2.08 72.86 -81.79
CA MET A 1 0.95 73.75 -81.46
C MET A 1 -0.04 73.04 -80.55
N ASP A 2 -0.48 71.81 -80.85
CA ASP A 2 -1.42 71.07 -79.97
C ASP A 2 -0.84 70.67 -78.60
N LEU A 3 0.47 70.42 -78.49
CA LEU A 3 1.13 70.11 -77.21
C LEU A 3 1.18 71.31 -76.24
N GLU A 4 1.31 72.55 -76.73
CA GLU A 4 1.37 73.75 -75.88
C GLU A 4 -0.01 74.13 -75.31
N ILE A 5 -1.08 73.90 -76.09
CA ILE A 5 -2.46 74.13 -75.63
C ILE A 5 -2.84 73.09 -74.58
N ILE A 6 -2.52 71.81 -74.82
CA ILE A 6 -2.71 70.73 -73.84
C ILE A 6 -1.89 71.00 -72.57
N TYR A 7 -0.64 71.46 -72.69
CA TYR A 7 0.20 71.79 -71.54
C TYR A 7 -0.36 72.97 -70.72
N LYS A 8 -0.93 73.98 -71.39
CA LYS A 8 -1.55 75.14 -70.73
C LYS A 8 -2.86 74.78 -70.03
N GLU A 9 -3.72 73.97 -70.67
CA GLU A 9 -4.96 73.46 -70.06
C GLU A 9 -4.68 72.52 -68.88
N LEU A 10 -3.63 71.68 -68.97
CA LEU A 10 -3.14 70.86 -67.86
C LEU A 10 -2.61 71.72 -66.70
N ASN A 11 -1.88 72.78 -66.99
CA ASN A 11 -1.32 73.67 -65.97
C ASN A 11 -2.41 74.53 -65.29
N ASP A 12 -3.42 74.99 -66.02
CA ASP A 12 -4.57 75.70 -65.45
C ASP A 12 -5.45 74.77 -64.59
N SER A 13 -5.65 73.52 -65.05
CA SER A 13 -6.34 72.48 -64.27
C SER A 13 -5.57 72.09 -63.00
N TYR A 14 -4.24 72.01 -63.09
CA TYR A 14 -3.35 71.77 -61.95
C TYR A 14 -3.40 72.92 -60.94
N ASN A 15 -3.28 74.18 -61.39
CA ASN A 15 -3.39 75.35 -60.52
C ASN A 15 -4.77 75.46 -59.85
N MET A 16 -5.83 75.05 -60.54
CA MET A 16 -7.17 74.97 -59.97
C MET A 16 -7.27 73.88 -58.90
N ALA A 17 -6.68 72.70 -59.15
CA ALA A 17 -6.59 71.62 -58.17
C ALA A 17 -5.80 72.04 -56.92
N VAL A 18 -4.67 72.74 -57.07
CA VAL A 18 -3.85 73.27 -55.96
C VAL A 18 -4.62 74.31 -55.13
N ARG A 19 -5.35 75.22 -55.77
CA ARG A 19 -6.20 76.19 -55.06
C ARG A 19 -7.35 75.52 -54.33
N TYR A 20 -7.90 74.44 -54.90
CA TYR A 20 -8.99 73.68 -54.31
C TYR A 20 -8.51 72.84 -53.11
N THR A 21 -7.35 72.17 -53.19
CA THR A 21 -6.74 71.47 -52.05
C THR A 21 -6.33 72.44 -50.94
N TYR A 22 -5.84 73.63 -51.29
CA TYR A 22 -5.58 74.71 -50.34
C TYR A 22 -6.86 75.12 -49.60
N GLN A 23 -7.94 75.45 -50.33
CA GLN A 23 -9.22 75.88 -49.73
C GLN A 23 -9.87 74.78 -48.88
N LEU A 24 -9.78 73.51 -49.30
CA LEU A 24 -10.32 72.42 -48.50
C LEU A 24 -9.49 72.16 -47.23
N SER A 25 -8.17 72.37 -47.28
CA SER A 25 -7.31 72.22 -46.09
C SER A 25 -7.61 73.24 -44.99
N THR A 26 -8.17 74.41 -45.32
CA THR A 26 -8.57 75.40 -44.29
C THR A 26 -9.77 74.92 -43.46
N PHE A 27 -10.55 73.96 -43.97
CA PHE A 27 -11.66 73.31 -43.26
C PHE A 27 -11.25 72.00 -42.58
N TRP A 28 -9.95 71.70 -42.45
CA TRP A 28 -9.44 70.46 -41.86
C TRP A 28 -9.94 70.22 -40.41
N ASN A 29 -10.21 71.29 -39.65
CA ASN A 29 -10.73 71.19 -38.29
C ASN A 29 -12.26 71.02 -38.21
N GLU A 30 -12.97 70.96 -39.33
CA GLU A 30 -14.41 70.73 -39.42
C GLU A 30 -14.72 69.35 -40.01
N ALA A 31 -15.91 68.81 -39.71
CA ALA A 31 -16.36 67.54 -40.26
C ALA A 31 -16.86 67.74 -41.69
N LEU A 32 -16.12 67.18 -42.66
CA LEU A 32 -16.43 67.28 -44.08
C LEU A 32 -17.21 66.03 -44.58
N PRO A 33 -18.10 66.18 -45.58
CA PRO A 33 -18.75 65.04 -46.25
C PRO A 33 -17.73 64.05 -46.82
N LYS A 34 -18.04 62.75 -46.76
CA LYS A 34 -17.14 61.67 -47.19
C LYS A 34 -16.76 61.77 -48.68
N GLU A 35 -17.66 62.28 -49.50
CA GLU A 35 -17.46 62.55 -50.92
C GLU A 35 -16.40 63.63 -51.16
N ILE A 36 -16.34 64.64 -50.29
CA ILE A 36 -15.32 65.71 -50.36
C ILE A 36 -13.96 65.16 -49.90
N CYS A 37 -13.95 64.36 -48.84
CA CYS A 37 -12.73 63.70 -48.36
C CYS A 37 -12.11 62.75 -49.39
N SER A 38 -12.94 61.98 -50.12
CA SER A 38 -12.45 61.08 -51.17
C SER A 38 -11.90 61.85 -52.38
N MET A 39 -12.57 62.93 -52.80
CA MET A 39 -12.07 63.84 -53.83
C MET A 39 -10.75 64.48 -53.43
N TYR A 40 -10.63 64.99 -52.20
CA TYR A 40 -9.41 65.60 -51.68
C TYR A 40 -8.21 64.65 -51.79
N ARG A 41 -8.40 63.38 -51.40
CA ARG A 41 -7.36 62.34 -51.48
C ARG A 41 -6.87 62.10 -52.92
N HIS A 42 -7.79 62.04 -53.88
CA HIS A 42 -7.43 61.83 -55.29
C HIS A 42 -6.71 63.05 -55.88
N LEU A 43 -7.17 64.25 -55.52
CA LEU A 43 -6.52 65.49 -55.93
C LEU A 43 -5.11 65.63 -55.33
N TYR A 44 -4.93 65.29 -54.06
CA TYR A 44 -3.61 65.34 -53.40
C TYR A 44 -2.61 64.34 -54.00
N GLN A 45 -3.04 63.12 -54.35
CA GLN A 45 -2.15 62.17 -55.04
C GLN A 45 -1.67 62.71 -56.39
N THR A 46 -2.54 63.42 -57.12
CA THR A 46 -2.20 64.07 -58.38
C THR A 46 -1.26 65.27 -58.17
N PHE A 47 -1.44 66.00 -57.07
CA PHE A 47 -0.58 67.08 -56.61
C PHE A 47 0.83 66.58 -56.24
N TYR A 48 0.92 65.56 -55.39
CA TYR A 48 2.18 64.98 -54.93
C TYR A 48 3.03 64.38 -56.07
N LEU A 49 2.41 63.82 -57.12
CA LEU A 49 3.14 63.29 -58.27
C LEU A 49 3.79 64.38 -59.15
N ASN A 50 3.35 65.64 -59.02
CA ASN A 50 3.80 66.75 -59.86
C ASN A 50 4.69 67.77 -59.11
N GLU A 51 4.75 67.73 -57.78
CA GLU A 51 5.70 68.54 -57.00
C GLU A 51 7.03 67.82 -56.79
N ASN A 52 8.16 68.54 -56.93
CA ASN A 52 9.48 68.06 -56.52
C ASN A 52 9.70 68.42 -55.04
N ASP A 53 10.11 67.45 -54.21
CA ASP A 53 10.41 67.59 -52.76
C ASP A 53 11.29 68.81 -52.38
N HIS A 54 12.04 69.37 -53.33
CA HIS A 54 12.90 70.54 -53.12
C HIS A 54 12.17 71.89 -53.13
N SER A 55 10.91 71.97 -53.56
CA SER A 55 10.16 73.23 -53.66
C SER A 55 9.77 73.83 -52.30
N TRP A 56 9.79 73.04 -51.22
CA TRP A 56 9.34 73.48 -49.90
C TRP A 56 10.34 74.38 -49.17
N PHE A 57 11.64 74.28 -49.51
CA PHE A 57 12.70 75.07 -48.88
C PHE A 57 12.74 76.53 -49.33
N ASP A 58 12.13 76.83 -50.48
CA ASP A 58 12.11 78.17 -51.09
C ASP A 58 10.83 78.97 -50.73
N LEU A 59 9.94 78.40 -49.92
CA LEU A 59 8.65 79.00 -49.55
C LEU A 59 8.77 79.93 -48.31
N PRO A 60 7.99 81.03 -48.26
CA PRO A 60 7.80 81.81 -47.04
C PRO A 60 7.24 80.97 -45.88
N SER A 61 7.56 81.35 -44.63
CA SER A 61 7.13 80.60 -43.43
C SER A 61 5.62 80.40 -43.31
N ALA A 62 4.80 81.33 -43.81
CA ALA A 62 3.34 81.21 -43.85
C ALA A 62 2.86 80.14 -44.86
N ASP A 63 3.52 80.03 -46.01
CA ASP A 63 3.16 79.08 -47.07
C ASP A 63 3.59 77.65 -46.70
N ILE A 64 4.70 77.50 -45.96
CA ILE A 64 5.15 76.21 -45.42
C ILE A 64 4.11 75.61 -44.46
N VAL A 65 3.53 76.43 -43.57
CA VAL A 65 2.51 75.98 -42.61
C VAL A 65 1.27 75.44 -43.32
N ILE A 66 0.89 76.06 -44.44
CA ILE A 66 -0.28 75.64 -45.20
C ILE A 66 0.01 74.36 -45.97
N GLN A 67 1.22 74.21 -46.54
CA GLN A 67 1.63 72.94 -47.15
C GLN A 67 1.63 71.79 -46.14
N ILE A 68 2.11 72.04 -44.91
CA ILE A 68 2.04 71.06 -43.82
C ILE A 68 0.58 70.70 -43.49
N GLN A 69 -0.34 71.68 -43.45
CA GLN A 69 -1.76 71.42 -43.23
C GLN A 69 -2.38 70.56 -44.34
N ILE A 70 -2.09 70.87 -45.61
CA ILE A 70 -2.56 70.11 -46.77
C ILE A 70 -2.08 68.66 -46.68
N THR A 71 -0.78 68.47 -46.45
CA THR A 71 -0.16 67.15 -46.37
C THR A 71 -0.60 66.33 -45.16
N MET A 72 -0.76 66.96 -43.99
CA MET A 72 -1.26 66.28 -42.80
C MET A 72 -2.72 65.88 -42.93
N PHE A 73 -3.56 66.73 -43.51
CA PHE A 73 -4.96 66.40 -43.78
C PHE A 73 -5.08 65.22 -44.74
N TYR A 74 -4.24 65.18 -45.79
CA TYR A 74 -4.14 64.01 -46.66
C TYR A 74 -3.78 62.72 -45.89
N LEU A 75 -2.79 62.77 -45.01
CA LEU A 75 -2.35 61.59 -44.24
C LEU A 75 -3.44 61.08 -43.28
N GLU A 76 -4.25 61.95 -42.68
CA GLU A 76 -5.39 61.55 -41.85
C GLU A 76 -6.48 60.85 -42.65
N LEU A 77 -6.81 61.38 -43.84
CA LEU A 77 -7.78 60.78 -44.74
C LEU A 77 -7.29 59.46 -45.37
N GLU A 78 -6.00 59.38 -45.69
CA GLU A 78 -5.35 58.18 -46.17
C GLU A 78 -5.38 57.09 -45.09
N TYR A 79 -5.12 57.45 -43.83
CA TYR A 79 -5.27 56.53 -42.70
C TYR A 79 -6.71 56.02 -42.56
N ASP A 80 -7.70 56.91 -42.57
CA ASP A 80 -9.11 56.53 -42.46
C ASP A 80 -9.52 55.57 -43.59
N PHE A 81 -9.14 55.87 -44.83
CA PHE A 81 -9.42 54.98 -45.95
C PHE A 81 -8.74 53.61 -45.81
N LEU A 82 -7.44 53.58 -45.50
CA LEU A 82 -6.68 52.34 -45.39
C LEU A 82 -7.25 51.46 -44.27
N SER A 83 -7.71 52.07 -43.17
CA SER A 83 -8.34 51.36 -42.06
C SER A 83 -9.69 50.72 -42.46
N VAL A 84 -10.45 51.35 -43.36
CA VAL A 84 -11.73 50.83 -43.87
C VAL A 84 -11.53 49.76 -44.95
N SER A 85 -10.51 49.88 -45.81
CA SER A 85 -10.30 48.97 -46.95
C SER A 85 -9.57 47.68 -46.59
N GLY A 86 -8.98 47.58 -45.39
CA GLY A 86 -8.24 46.39 -44.93
C GLY A 86 -6.92 46.12 -45.66
N THR A 87 -6.53 46.97 -46.62
CA THR A 87 -5.33 46.86 -47.47
C THR A 87 -4.12 47.59 -46.89
N LEU A 88 -3.93 47.53 -45.57
CA LEU A 88 -2.88 48.26 -44.85
C LEU A 88 -1.43 47.82 -45.15
N ARG A 89 -1.24 46.67 -45.83
CA ARG A 89 0.06 45.98 -45.91
C ARG A 89 0.80 46.11 -47.24
N SER A 90 0.31 46.86 -48.24
CA SER A 90 1.02 46.95 -49.54
C SER A 90 1.00 48.33 -50.19
N VAL A 91 2.16 48.68 -50.74
CA VAL A 91 2.51 49.78 -51.68
C VAL A 91 2.24 51.23 -51.21
N SER A 92 1.15 51.52 -50.49
CA SER A 92 0.84 52.88 -49.99
C SER A 92 1.74 53.33 -48.83
N GLY A 93 2.33 52.40 -48.09
CA GLY A 93 3.22 52.70 -46.95
C GLY A 93 4.51 53.42 -47.34
N GLU A 94 5.12 53.09 -48.49
CA GLU A 94 6.38 53.72 -48.90
C GLU A 94 6.20 55.20 -49.29
N VAL A 95 5.06 55.53 -49.91
CA VAL A 95 4.69 56.92 -50.24
C VAL A 95 4.40 57.69 -48.96
N CYS A 96 3.60 57.14 -48.04
CA CYS A 96 3.31 57.79 -46.75
C CYS A 96 4.58 58.00 -45.91
N ARG A 97 5.53 57.06 -45.93
CA ARG A 97 6.82 57.16 -45.23
C ARG A 97 7.68 58.30 -45.80
N LYS A 98 7.76 58.43 -47.12
CA LYS A 98 8.48 59.54 -47.77
C LYS A 98 7.86 60.89 -47.40
N ILE A 99 6.53 60.98 -47.43
CA ILE A 99 5.78 62.17 -47.01
C ILE A 99 6.04 62.52 -45.54
N LEU A 100 5.99 61.53 -44.63
CA LEU A 100 6.29 61.73 -43.20
C LEU A 100 7.75 62.14 -42.94
N CYS A 101 8.70 61.63 -43.71
CA CYS A 101 10.10 62.07 -43.65
C CYS A 101 10.28 63.51 -44.12
N SER A 102 9.61 63.91 -45.21
CA SER A 102 9.61 65.30 -45.68
C SER A 102 9.01 66.23 -44.62
N LEU A 103 7.84 65.87 -44.07
CA LEU A 103 7.22 66.60 -42.95
C LEU A 103 8.14 66.72 -41.73
N HIS A 104 8.93 65.70 -41.40
CA HIS A 104 9.87 65.77 -40.27
C HIS A 104 10.89 66.92 -40.41
N LEU A 105 11.47 67.06 -41.61
CA LEU A 105 12.45 68.09 -41.91
C LEU A 105 11.81 69.48 -41.79
N HIS A 106 10.60 69.65 -42.32
CA HIS A 106 9.91 70.95 -42.30
C HIS A 106 9.32 71.32 -40.94
N MET A 107 8.85 70.35 -40.15
CA MET A 107 8.40 70.60 -38.76
C MET A 107 9.54 71.09 -37.85
N SER A 108 10.78 70.71 -38.13
CA SER A 108 11.97 71.19 -37.40
C SER A 108 12.37 72.63 -37.73
N LEU A 109 11.87 73.18 -38.84
CA LEU A 109 12.17 74.52 -39.34
C LEU A 109 11.13 75.58 -38.92
N ILE A 110 10.01 75.16 -38.32
CA ILE A 110 8.96 76.08 -37.85
C ILE A 110 9.34 76.66 -36.48
N GLU A 111 9.28 77.99 -36.35
CA GLU A 111 9.46 78.67 -35.06
C GLU A 111 8.29 78.38 -34.10
N GLU A 112 8.57 78.14 -32.81
CA GLU A 112 7.58 77.89 -31.74
C GLU A 112 6.50 78.98 -31.57
N LYS A 113 6.62 80.12 -32.26
CA LYS A 113 5.77 81.31 -32.10
C LYS A 113 4.43 81.26 -32.84
N LEU A 114 4.07 80.17 -33.51
CA LEU A 114 2.76 80.02 -34.15
C LEU A 114 1.69 79.49 -33.18
N ASP A 115 0.53 80.15 -33.12
CA ASP A 115 -0.61 79.75 -32.28
C ASP A 115 -1.09 78.30 -32.54
N ASN A 116 -0.88 77.77 -33.76
CA ASN A 116 -1.27 76.41 -34.15
C ASN A 116 -0.10 75.40 -34.13
N TYR A 117 1.10 75.78 -33.68
CA TYR A 117 2.26 74.90 -33.68
C TYR A 117 2.05 73.64 -32.82
N VAL A 118 1.45 73.81 -31.65
CA VAL A 118 1.21 72.72 -30.69
C VAL A 118 0.26 71.67 -31.25
N THR A 119 -0.82 72.08 -31.93
CA THR A 119 -1.79 71.15 -32.53
C THR A 119 -1.20 70.42 -33.75
N LEU A 120 -0.42 71.11 -34.58
CA LEU A 120 0.29 70.50 -35.71
C LEU A 120 1.34 69.49 -35.26
N GLN A 121 2.16 69.82 -34.26
CA GLN A 121 3.18 68.91 -33.74
C GLN A 121 2.57 67.67 -33.08
N ALA A 122 1.47 67.84 -32.33
CA ALA A 122 0.75 66.72 -31.71
C ALA A 122 0.15 65.78 -32.78
N ARG A 123 -0.50 66.32 -33.82
CA ARG A 123 -1.05 65.51 -34.94
C ARG A 123 0.05 64.83 -35.75
N TYR A 124 1.21 65.48 -35.95
CA TYR A 124 2.35 64.88 -36.65
C TYR A 124 2.90 63.65 -35.89
N LEU A 125 3.13 63.78 -34.59
CA LEU A 125 3.60 62.67 -33.76
C LEU A 125 2.58 61.53 -33.68
N TRP A 126 1.29 61.86 -33.64
CA TRP A 126 0.18 60.90 -33.68
C TRP A 126 0.13 60.11 -35.01
N LEU A 127 0.23 60.79 -36.15
CA LEU A 127 0.28 60.15 -37.47
C LEU A 127 1.49 59.22 -37.59
N ASN A 128 2.68 59.65 -37.16
CA ASN A 128 3.87 58.79 -37.15
C ASN A 128 3.69 57.53 -36.30
N TYR A 129 3.04 57.64 -35.15
CA TYR A 129 2.69 56.48 -34.33
C TYR A 129 1.76 55.52 -35.09
N ILE A 130 0.69 56.04 -35.71
CA ILE A 130 -0.30 55.24 -36.42
C ILE A 130 0.35 54.46 -37.56
N PHE A 131 1.12 55.14 -38.42
CA PHE A 131 1.78 54.49 -39.56
C PHE A 131 2.82 53.47 -39.09
N ALA A 132 3.65 53.79 -38.10
CA ALA A 132 4.62 52.84 -37.54
C ALA A 132 3.96 51.60 -36.92
N LYS A 133 2.85 51.79 -36.18
CA LYS A 133 2.06 50.68 -35.62
C LYS A 133 1.48 49.77 -36.70
N ASN A 134 1.03 50.35 -37.81
CA ASN A 134 0.41 49.65 -38.93
C ASN A 134 1.44 48.88 -39.78
N GLU A 135 2.66 49.41 -39.92
CA GLU A 135 3.80 48.74 -40.56
C GLU A 135 4.40 47.62 -39.71
N GLY A 136 4.06 47.55 -38.42
CA GLY A 136 4.57 46.56 -37.47
C GLY A 136 5.85 46.97 -36.75
N ASP A 137 6.35 48.18 -36.96
CA ASP A 137 7.49 48.74 -36.22
C ASP A 137 7.02 49.34 -34.88
N LEU A 138 6.88 48.45 -33.90
CA LEU A 138 6.41 48.80 -32.56
C LEU A 138 7.41 49.71 -31.81
N HIS A 139 8.71 49.62 -32.09
CA HIS A 139 9.74 50.41 -31.40
C HIS A 139 9.65 51.89 -31.79
N THR A 140 9.52 52.16 -33.10
CA THR A 140 9.31 53.52 -33.60
C THR A 140 7.96 54.06 -33.12
N ALA A 141 6.91 53.23 -33.13
CA ALA A 141 5.59 53.61 -32.65
C ALA A 141 5.58 54.06 -31.16
N ILE A 142 6.23 53.31 -30.26
CA ILE A 142 6.35 53.70 -28.84
C ILE A 142 7.18 54.97 -28.69
N THR A 143 8.28 55.10 -29.41
CA THR A 143 9.16 56.28 -29.32
C THR A 143 8.40 57.56 -29.67
N LYS A 144 7.58 57.50 -30.73
CA LYS A 144 6.75 58.63 -31.17
C LYS A 144 5.61 58.95 -30.20
N LEU A 145 4.98 57.94 -29.60
CA LEU A 145 4.01 58.17 -28.52
C LEU A 145 4.65 58.74 -27.25
N LYS A 146 5.87 58.34 -26.87
CA LYS A 146 6.58 58.92 -25.72
C LYS A 146 6.97 60.38 -25.98
N GLN A 147 7.39 60.71 -27.20
CA GLN A 147 7.59 62.09 -27.64
C GLN A 147 6.28 62.89 -27.56
N LEU A 148 5.16 62.30 -28.01
CA LEU A 148 3.84 62.92 -27.91
C LEU A 148 3.41 63.14 -26.45
N LEU A 149 3.68 62.17 -25.57
CA LEU A 149 3.36 62.28 -24.14
C LEU A 149 4.13 63.43 -23.48
N LEU A 150 5.45 63.53 -23.72
CA LEU A 150 6.28 64.62 -23.20
C LEU A 150 5.78 65.98 -23.71
N PHE A 151 5.48 66.05 -25.00
CA PHE A 151 5.02 67.28 -25.64
C PHE A 151 3.64 67.74 -25.12
N ILE A 152 2.72 66.81 -24.86
CA ILE A 152 1.40 67.12 -24.30
C ILE A 152 1.49 67.41 -22.79
N SER A 153 2.40 66.77 -22.04
CA SER A 153 2.55 67.02 -20.60
C SER A 153 3.13 68.38 -20.26
N ASP A 154 3.87 68.98 -21.19
CA ASP A 154 4.37 70.36 -21.04
C ASP A 154 3.26 71.40 -21.28
N GLN A 155 2.08 70.98 -21.74
CA GLN A 155 0.90 71.81 -21.95
C GLN A 155 -0.12 71.61 -20.81
N ASN A 156 -1.06 72.55 -20.63
CA ASN A 156 -2.09 72.48 -19.59
C ASN A 156 -2.81 71.12 -19.53
N ASP A 157 -3.21 70.68 -18.33
CA ASP A 157 -3.85 69.37 -18.03
C ASP A 157 -5.09 69.01 -18.88
N PHE A 158 -5.66 69.96 -19.64
CA PHE A 158 -6.86 69.81 -20.46
C PHE A 158 -6.61 69.93 -21.99
N PHE A 159 -5.44 69.52 -22.48
CA PHE A 159 -5.17 69.48 -23.92
C PHE A 159 -5.81 68.26 -24.60
N PHE A 160 -6.73 68.49 -25.54
CA PHE A 160 -7.33 67.45 -26.39
C PHE A 160 -7.26 67.87 -27.87
N VAL A 161 -6.93 66.93 -28.76
CA VAL A 161 -6.91 67.16 -30.20
C VAL A 161 -8.03 66.38 -30.85
N LEU A 162 -8.93 67.08 -31.56
CA LEU A 162 -10.01 66.49 -32.35
C LEU A 162 -9.52 66.17 -33.76
N LEU A 163 -9.95 65.02 -34.27
CA LEU A 163 -9.71 64.50 -35.63
C LEU A 163 -11.08 64.24 -36.27
N PRO A 164 -11.80 65.30 -36.71
CA PRO A 164 -13.21 65.22 -37.08
C PRO A 164 -13.48 64.39 -38.35
N ASN A 165 -12.44 64.17 -39.17
CA ASN A 165 -12.53 63.49 -40.46
C ASN A 165 -12.01 62.04 -40.43
N VAL A 166 -11.65 61.52 -39.24
CA VAL A 166 -11.25 60.11 -39.03
C VAL A 166 -12.38 59.39 -38.29
N SER A 167 -12.70 58.16 -38.67
CA SER A 167 -13.85 57.41 -38.16
C SER A 167 -13.55 56.51 -36.94
N PHE A 168 -12.31 56.09 -36.74
CA PHE A 168 -11.92 55.13 -35.70
C PHE A 168 -11.29 55.77 -34.45
N THR A 169 -10.64 56.93 -34.57
CA THR A 169 -9.99 57.66 -33.47
C THR A 169 -10.21 59.16 -33.63
N ASN A 170 -11.39 59.64 -33.22
CA ASN A 170 -11.83 61.02 -33.51
C ASN A 170 -11.22 62.05 -32.55
N TYR A 171 -10.50 61.62 -31.52
CA TYR A 171 -9.71 62.48 -30.65
C TYR A 171 -8.60 61.69 -29.96
N PHE A 172 -7.59 62.40 -29.45
CA PHE A 172 -6.65 61.87 -28.48
C PHE A 172 -6.40 62.91 -27.37
N ASP A 173 -6.31 62.42 -26.14
CA ASP A 173 -6.02 63.17 -24.93
C ASP A 173 -4.84 62.53 -24.17
N LEU A 174 -4.38 63.19 -23.10
CA LEU A 174 -3.27 62.71 -22.28
C LEU A 174 -3.55 61.32 -21.68
N SER A 175 -4.81 61.03 -21.31
CA SER A 175 -5.26 59.71 -20.85
C SER A 175 -5.10 58.63 -21.92
N SER A 176 -5.63 58.89 -23.13
CA SER A 176 -5.62 57.94 -24.24
C SER A 176 -4.20 57.64 -24.69
N VAL A 177 -3.32 58.65 -24.75
CA VAL A 177 -1.90 58.46 -25.09
C VAL A 177 -1.20 57.55 -24.07
N LYS A 178 -1.45 57.72 -22.77
CA LYS A 178 -0.93 56.82 -21.72
C LYS A 178 -1.42 55.39 -21.89
N VAL A 179 -2.71 55.20 -22.21
CA VAL A 179 -3.30 53.87 -22.49
C VAL A 179 -2.67 53.24 -23.72
N TYR A 180 -2.43 54.01 -24.79
CA TYR A 180 -1.80 53.49 -26.01
C TYR A 180 -0.34 53.09 -25.77
N ILE A 181 0.44 53.89 -25.02
CA ILE A 181 1.82 53.53 -24.62
C ILE A 181 1.81 52.22 -23.84
N ALA A 182 0.98 52.10 -22.81
CA ALA A 182 0.88 50.87 -22.01
C ALA A 182 0.54 49.66 -22.89
N SER A 183 -0.40 49.80 -23.83
CA SER A 183 -0.81 48.73 -24.74
C SER A 183 0.30 48.28 -25.70
N LEU A 184 1.13 49.21 -26.20
CA LEU A 184 2.24 48.89 -27.08
C LEU A 184 3.42 48.29 -26.30
N GLU A 185 3.73 48.82 -25.11
CA GLU A 185 4.79 48.29 -24.25
C GLU A 185 4.51 46.82 -23.89
N LEU A 186 3.25 46.49 -23.59
CA LEU A 186 2.82 45.10 -23.40
C LEU A 186 3.05 44.25 -24.65
N LYS A 187 2.70 44.75 -25.85
CA LYS A 187 2.93 44.00 -27.10
C LYS A 187 4.41 43.74 -27.40
N ILE A 188 5.28 44.73 -27.17
CA ILE A 188 6.73 44.56 -27.33
C ILE A 188 7.25 43.55 -26.31
N ASN A 189 6.86 43.69 -25.05
CA ASN A 189 7.28 42.77 -23.99
C ASN A 189 6.82 41.33 -24.29
N MET A 190 5.62 41.14 -24.85
CA MET A 190 5.10 39.83 -25.26
C MET A 190 5.90 39.18 -26.40
N GLN A 191 6.47 39.95 -27.33
CA GLN A 191 7.37 39.42 -28.37
C GLN A 191 8.69 38.90 -27.77
N ASN A 192 9.15 39.54 -26.70
CA ASN A 192 10.40 39.20 -26.02
C ASN A 192 10.27 38.05 -25.01
N ILE A 193 9.07 37.57 -24.68
CA ILE A 193 8.89 36.49 -23.67
C ILE A 193 9.62 35.21 -24.06
N LYS A 194 9.57 34.80 -25.34
CA LYS A 194 10.23 33.56 -25.77
C LYS A 194 11.74 33.62 -25.57
N SER A 195 12.38 34.72 -25.96
CA SER A 195 13.82 34.91 -25.78
C SER A 195 14.20 35.08 -24.30
N LEU A 196 13.39 35.79 -23.51
CA LEU A 196 13.60 35.92 -22.06
C LEU A 196 13.48 34.58 -21.32
N TYR A 197 12.55 33.72 -21.76
CA TYR A 197 12.38 32.37 -21.21
C TYR A 197 13.56 31.46 -21.55
N GLU A 198 14.01 31.45 -22.81
CA GLU A 198 15.17 30.67 -23.26
C GLU A 198 16.49 31.13 -22.63
N THR A 199 16.61 32.43 -22.33
CA THR A 199 17.79 33.00 -21.63
C THR A 199 17.73 32.85 -20.10
N GLY A 200 16.68 32.24 -19.55
CA GLY A 200 16.56 31.94 -18.11
C GLY A 200 16.21 33.14 -17.21
N LYS A 201 15.79 34.27 -17.79
CA LYS A 201 15.39 35.48 -17.03
C LYS A 201 13.94 35.38 -16.54
N TYR A 202 13.67 34.42 -15.67
CA TYR A 202 12.32 34.07 -15.24
C TYR A 202 11.59 35.18 -14.46
N GLU A 203 12.30 36.04 -13.72
CA GLU A 203 11.68 37.14 -12.95
C GLU A 203 10.98 38.17 -13.86
N GLU A 204 11.66 38.58 -14.93
CA GLU A 204 11.12 39.51 -15.93
C GLU A 204 9.90 38.89 -16.65
N VAL A 205 9.99 37.59 -17.00
CA VAL A 205 8.90 36.82 -17.62
C VAL A 205 7.66 36.81 -16.72
N ILE A 206 7.84 36.54 -15.42
CA ILE A 206 6.73 36.53 -14.45
C ILE A 206 6.08 37.89 -14.33
N HIS A 207 6.86 38.97 -14.22
CA HIS A 207 6.33 40.32 -14.11
C HIS A 207 5.47 40.69 -15.33
N ILE A 208 5.96 40.41 -16.54
CA ILE A 208 5.24 40.67 -17.79
C ILE A 208 3.95 39.84 -17.86
N LEU A 209 4.01 38.54 -17.55
CA LEU A 209 2.87 37.63 -17.63
C LEU A 209 1.79 37.92 -16.58
N LYS A 210 2.17 38.23 -15.33
CA LYS A 210 1.22 38.63 -14.28
C LYS A 210 0.44 39.88 -14.70
N LYS A 211 1.13 40.88 -15.27
CA LYS A 211 0.50 42.12 -15.76
C LYS A 211 -0.47 41.85 -16.93
N CYS A 212 -0.01 41.09 -17.94
CA CYS A 212 -0.83 40.76 -19.11
C CYS A 212 -2.09 39.96 -18.75
N LEU A 213 -1.98 38.96 -17.87
CA LEU A 213 -3.12 38.11 -17.49
C LEU A 213 -4.15 38.87 -16.65
N ASN A 214 -3.72 39.79 -15.79
CA ASN A 214 -4.63 40.63 -15.00
C ASN A 214 -5.38 41.67 -15.85
N GLU A 215 -4.71 42.31 -16.82
CA GLU A 215 -5.32 43.32 -17.70
C GLU A 215 -6.28 42.71 -18.74
N SER A 216 -6.04 41.45 -19.16
CA SER A 216 -6.91 40.72 -20.10
C SER A 216 -8.29 40.34 -19.54
N CYS A 217 -8.58 40.63 -18.26
CA CYS A 217 -9.80 40.21 -17.59
C CYS A 217 -11.01 41.13 -17.82
N GLY A 218 -10.84 42.26 -18.53
CA GLY A 218 -11.87 43.32 -18.62
C GLY A 218 -12.33 43.76 -20.02
N SER A 219 -11.83 43.19 -21.12
CA SER A 219 -12.17 43.68 -22.46
C SER A 219 -12.22 42.58 -23.51
N HIS A 220 -13.35 42.48 -24.23
CA HIS A 220 -13.63 41.55 -25.34
C HIS A 220 -12.80 41.80 -26.62
N LEU A 221 -11.60 42.34 -26.51
CA LEU A 221 -10.75 42.58 -27.67
C LEU A 221 -9.91 41.34 -27.95
N TYR A 222 -10.38 40.56 -28.93
CA TYR A 222 -9.59 39.55 -29.65
C TYR A 222 -8.40 40.24 -30.33
N TYR A 223 -7.35 40.55 -29.58
CA TYR A 223 -6.07 40.87 -30.17
C TYR A 223 -5.33 39.56 -30.41
N GLU A 224 -4.85 39.38 -31.65
CA GLU A 224 -3.89 38.34 -32.01
C GLU A 224 -2.66 38.48 -31.11
N HIS A 225 -2.65 37.72 -30.01
CA HIS A 225 -1.50 37.61 -29.14
C HIS A 225 -0.49 36.63 -29.76
N PRO A 226 0.82 36.92 -29.74
CA PRO A 226 1.85 36.05 -30.32
C PRO A 226 2.02 34.71 -29.59
N LEU A 227 1.40 34.54 -28.41
CA LEU A 227 1.26 33.27 -27.70
C LEU A 227 -0.20 33.04 -27.31
N ASN A 228 -0.71 31.82 -27.53
CA ASN A 228 -2.02 31.40 -27.00
C ASN A 228 -2.04 31.58 -25.48
N LYS A 229 -3.18 32.01 -24.92
CA LYS A 229 -3.36 32.25 -23.49
C LYS A 229 -3.01 31.02 -22.63
N HIS A 230 -3.21 29.82 -23.16
CA HIS A 230 -2.77 28.55 -22.57
C HIS A 230 -1.24 28.49 -22.34
N ALA A 231 -0.44 28.76 -23.38
CA ALA A 231 1.02 28.76 -23.30
C ALA A 231 1.56 29.82 -22.33
N GLN A 232 0.88 30.97 -22.25
CA GLN A 232 1.22 32.03 -21.26
C GLN A 232 1.06 31.52 -19.82
N MET A 233 -0.01 30.78 -19.54
CA MET A 233 -0.26 30.21 -18.20
C MET A 233 0.76 29.13 -17.84
N GLU A 234 1.10 28.25 -18.78
CA GLU A 234 2.08 27.18 -18.55
C GLU A 234 3.49 27.75 -18.30
N VAL A 235 3.93 28.69 -19.13
CA VAL A 235 5.24 29.37 -18.97
C VAL A 235 5.30 30.11 -17.64
N LEU A 236 4.20 30.74 -17.20
CA LEU A 236 4.14 31.40 -15.90
C LEU A 236 4.34 30.40 -14.75
N LEU A 237 3.62 29.27 -14.78
CA LEU A 237 3.74 28.24 -13.74
C LEU A 237 5.14 27.62 -13.72
N GLU A 238 5.71 27.31 -14.89
CA GLU A 238 7.08 26.76 -14.96
C GLU A 238 8.10 27.78 -14.46
N SER A 239 7.99 29.05 -14.86
CA SER A 239 8.91 30.11 -14.41
C SER A 239 8.87 30.30 -12.89
N LEU A 240 7.67 30.30 -12.29
CA LEU A 240 7.50 30.37 -10.84
C LEU A 240 8.10 29.16 -10.12
N TRP A 241 7.92 27.97 -10.70
CA TRP A 241 8.50 26.72 -10.18
C TRP A 241 10.04 26.74 -10.22
N ARG A 242 10.64 27.20 -11.33
CA ARG A 242 12.11 27.30 -11.50
C ARG A 242 12.75 28.27 -10.52
N LEU A 243 12.10 29.38 -10.20
CA LEU A 243 12.57 30.35 -9.20
C LEU A 243 12.33 29.92 -7.75
N GLY A 244 11.59 28.84 -7.52
CA GLY A 244 11.27 28.37 -6.16
C GLY A 244 10.26 29.25 -5.42
N ASN A 245 9.55 30.15 -6.10
CA ASN A 245 8.49 30.96 -5.49
C ASN A 245 7.18 30.16 -5.42
N PHE A 246 7.14 29.22 -4.49
CA PHE A 246 6.07 28.22 -4.38
C PHE A 246 4.71 28.81 -3.95
N GLN A 247 4.70 29.87 -3.12
CA GLN A 247 3.46 30.51 -2.68
C GLN A 247 2.73 31.22 -3.82
N ASP A 248 3.47 31.94 -4.66
CA ASP A 248 2.90 32.51 -5.86
C ASP A 248 2.49 31.41 -6.85
N CYS A 249 3.30 30.34 -6.97
CA CYS A 249 3.01 29.20 -7.84
C CYS A 249 1.66 28.54 -7.51
N ILE A 250 1.37 28.24 -6.23
CA ILE A 250 0.08 27.64 -5.84
C ILE A 250 -1.09 28.60 -6.11
N SER A 251 -0.92 29.90 -5.83
CA SER A 251 -1.96 30.90 -6.06
C SER A 251 -2.31 31.05 -7.56
N TRP A 252 -1.31 30.99 -8.43
CA TRP A 252 -1.50 31.06 -9.87
C TRP A 252 -1.99 29.74 -10.44
N ALA A 253 -1.52 28.59 -9.93
CA ALA A 253 -2.02 27.28 -10.34
C ALA A 253 -3.52 27.14 -10.05
N GLU A 254 -3.98 27.62 -8.88
CA GLU A 254 -5.41 27.67 -8.55
C GLU A 254 -6.19 28.60 -9.49
N LYS A 255 -5.69 29.81 -9.78
CA LYS A 255 -6.33 30.74 -10.73
C LYS A 255 -6.43 30.14 -12.13
N VAL A 256 -5.36 29.49 -12.60
CA VAL A 256 -5.33 28.79 -13.89
C VAL A 256 -6.34 27.64 -13.90
N LEU A 257 -6.41 26.86 -12.82
CA LEU A 257 -7.40 25.80 -12.67
C LEU A 257 -8.82 26.35 -12.76
N LYS A 258 -9.15 27.40 -12.00
CA LYS A 258 -10.48 28.02 -12.00
C LYS A 258 -10.87 28.55 -13.38
N TYR A 259 -9.99 29.35 -13.99
CA TYR A 259 -10.21 29.93 -15.32
C TYR A 259 -10.41 28.85 -16.38
N SER A 260 -9.55 27.84 -16.37
CA SER A 260 -9.60 26.77 -17.38
C SER A 260 -10.81 25.88 -17.18
N THR A 261 -11.19 25.60 -15.94
CA THR A 261 -12.39 24.81 -15.60
C THR A 261 -13.67 25.52 -16.06
N ASP A 262 -13.82 26.80 -15.77
CA ASP A 262 -15.02 27.54 -16.16
C ASP A 262 -15.14 27.64 -17.69
N ASN A 263 -14.06 27.94 -18.38
CA ASN A 263 -14.06 28.03 -19.84
C ASN A 263 -14.19 26.67 -20.53
N TYR A 264 -13.63 25.60 -19.95
CA TYR A 264 -13.79 24.24 -20.47
C TYR A 264 -15.26 23.88 -20.58
N PHE A 265 -16.07 24.10 -19.53
CA PHE A 265 -17.49 23.75 -19.56
C PHE A 265 -18.38 24.73 -20.36
N ILE A 266 -17.97 26.00 -20.50
CA ILE A 266 -18.74 27.01 -21.25
C ILE A 266 -18.50 26.90 -22.78
N ILE A 267 -17.25 26.67 -23.20
CA ILE A 267 -16.80 26.76 -24.61
C ILE A 267 -16.74 25.38 -25.30
N SER A 268 -16.85 24.28 -24.54
CA SER A 268 -16.71 22.88 -25.00
C SER A 268 -17.62 22.42 -26.16
N ARG A 269 -18.52 23.25 -26.69
CA ARG A 269 -19.24 22.96 -27.94
C ARG A 269 -18.36 23.05 -29.20
N ASN A 270 -17.18 23.68 -29.13
CA ASN A 270 -16.23 23.78 -30.23
C ASN A 270 -14.95 22.97 -29.94
N GLY A 271 -14.66 21.95 -30.77
CA GLY A 271 -13.73 20.86 -30.44
C GLY A 271 -12.22 21.17 -30.38
N SER A 272 -11.73 22.33 -30.83
CA SER A 272 -10.29 22.65 -30.78
C SER A 272 -9.86 23.29 -29.45
N TYR A 273 -10.66 24.22 -28.92
CA TYR A 273 -10.34 24.95 -27.68
C TYR A 273 -10.52 24.09 -26.42
N SER A 274 -11.38 23.07 -26.46
CA SER A 274 -11.56 22.16 -25.31
C SER A 274 -10.27 21.39 -24.95
N ILE A 275 -9.46 21.04 -25.96
CA ILE A 275 -8.17 20.33 -25.76
C ILE A 275 -7.17 21.24 -25.04
N GLU A 276 -7.08 22.51 -25.43
CA GLU A 276 -6.16 23.48 -24.81
C GLU A 276 -6.54 23.74 -23.35
N PHE A 277 -7.83 23.91 -23.04
CA PHE A 277 -8.29 24.06 -21.66
C PHE A 277 -8.06 22.79 -20.83
N ALA A 278 -8.26 21.59 -21.40
CA ALA A 278 -7.95 20.34 -20.72
C ALA A 278 -6.44 20.20 -20.39
N ARG A 279 -5.55 20.63 -21.29
CA ARG A 279 -4.11 20.69 -21.02
C ARG A 279 -3.78 21.67 -19.89
N SER A 280 -4.39 22.86 -19.90
CA SER A 280 -4.23 23.83 -18.79
C SER A 280 -4.70 23.28 -17.45
N ILE A 281 -5.81 22.52 -17.43
CA ILE A 281 -6.29 21.86 -16.21
C ILE A 281 -5.25 20.84 -15.73
N ASN A 282 -4.71 20.01 -16.62
CA ASN A 282 -3.70 19.02 -16.27
C ASN A 282 -2.41 19.65 -15.76
N SER A 283 -1.92 20.73 -16.39
CA SER A 283 -0.71 21.42 -15.93
C SER A 283 -0.95 22.06 -14.57
N ALA A 284 -2.09 22.70 -14.33
CA ALA A 284 -2.45 23.22 -13.01
C ALA A 284 -2.51 22.11 -11.94
N LEU A 285 -3.21 20.99 -12.21
CA LEU A 285 -3.28 19.85 -11.28
C LEU A 285 -1.90 19.22 -11.03
N LEU A 286 -1.04 19.15 -12.05
CA LEU A 286 0.33 18.67 -11.91
C LEU A 286 1.12 19.55 -10.94
N TYR A 287 1.16 20.87 -11.17
CA TYR A 287 1.91 21.77 -10.29
C TYR A 287 1.36 21.77 -8.86
N ILE A 288 0.02 21.77 -8.67
CA ILE A 288 -0.59 21.67 -7.34
C ILE A 288 -0.13 20.38 -6.64
N HIS A 289 -0.17 19.24 -7.34
CA HIS A 289 0.26 17.96 -6.78
C HIS A 289 1.75 17.95 -6.38
N GLU A 290 2.64 18.39 -7.28
CA GLU A 290 4.09 18.42 -7.01
C GLU A 290 4.47 19.42 -5.90
N LEU A 291 3.73 20.54 -5.78
CA LEU A 291 3.89 21.50 -4.68
C LEU A 291 3.55 20.88 -3.33
N ILE A 292 2.45 20.11 -3.26
CA ILE A 292 2.04 19.41 -2.04
C ILE A 292 3.05 18.31 -1.67
N GLU A 293 3.53 17.51 -2.63
CA GLU A 293 4.55 16.48 -2.35
C GLU A 293 5.87 17.08 -1.83
N LYS A 294 6.25 18.27 -2.31
CA LYS A 294 7.53 18.90 -1.93
C LYS A 294 7.48 19.65 -0.59
N LEU A 295 6.39 20.37 -0.31
CA LEU A 295 6.27 21.25 0.87
C LEU A 295 5.35 20.69 1.96
N GLY A 296 4.67 19.57 1.70
CA GLY A 296 3.67 19.00 2.61
C GLY A 296 2.44 19.91 2.75
N TYR A 297 1.78 19.83 3.90
CA TYR A 297 0.51 20.53 4.12
C TYR A 297 0.61 22.05 4.31
N ILE A 298 1.81 22.60 4.49
CA ILE A 298 2.01 24.04 4.71
C ILE A 298 1.54 24.85 3.51
N ILE A 299 1.72 24.33 2.29
CA ILE A 299 1.32 25.02 1.06
C ILE A 299 -0.21 25.13 0.92
N LEU A 300 -0.96 24.31 1.66
CA LEU A 300 -2.42 24.35 1.66
C LEU A 300 -2.96 25.48 2.52
N GLU A 301 -2.15 26.27 3.23
CA GLU A 301 -2.61 27.44 3.97
C GLU A 301 -2.64 28.70 3.08
N PHE A 302 -3.58 28.74 2.13
CA PHE A 302 -3.76 29.89 1.23
C PHE A 302 -5.24 30.28 1.06
N GLU A 303 -5.49 31.52 0.65
CA GLU A 303 -6.84 32.13 0.66
C GLU A 303 -7.87 31.42 -0.23
N TYR A 304 -7.43 30.73 -1.30
CA TYR A 304 -8.30 30.24 -2.37
C TYR A 304 -8.53 28.71 -2.38
N ILE A 305 -8.25 27.99 -1.29
CA ILE A 305 -8.44 26.53 -1.21
C ILE A 305 -9.89 26.14 -1.52
N SER A 306 -10.87 26.86 -0.97
CA SER A 306 -12.29 26.57 -1.17
C SER A 306 -12.69 26.65 -2.65
N ARG A 307 -12.18 27.66 -3.37
CA ARG A 307 -12.38 27.83 -4.82
C ARG A 307 -11.67 26.75 -5.63
N MET A 308 -10.49 26.32 -5.19
CA MET A 308 -9.77 25.19 -5.77
C MET A 308 -10.60 23.90 -5.65
N VAL A 309 -11.09 23.59 -4.44
CA VAL A 309 -11.93 22.41 -4.17
C VAL A 309 -13.22 22.45 -4.98
N GLN A 310 -13.89 23.60 -5.08
CA GLN A 310 -15.07 23.77 -5.93
C GLN A 310 -14.77 23.52 -7.42
N SER A 311 -13.61 23.97 -7.90
CA SER A 311 -13.19 23.75 -9.29
C SER A 311 -12.91 22.27 -9.53
N ILE A 312 -12.21 21.60 -8.62
CA ILE A 312 -11.96 20.15 -8.66
C ILE A 312 -13.27 19.37 -8.60
N HIS A 313 -14.18 19.73 -7.69
CA HIS A 313 -15.49 19.10 -7.57
C HIS A 313 -16.29 19.24 -8.87
N LYS A 314 -16.33 20.44 -9.47
CA LYS A 314 -16.99 20.68 -10.77
C LYS A 314 -16.36 19.84 -11.89
N ILE A 315 -15.03 19.67 -11.90
CA ILE A 315 -14.35 18.77 -12.85
C ILE A 315 -14.82 17.33 -12.65
N LEU A 316 -14.77 16.82 -11.41
CA LEU A 316 -15.08 15.43 -11.11
C LEU A 316 -16.55 15.10 -11.38
N THR A 317 -17.50 15.91 -10.90
CA THR A 317 -18.94 15.69 -11.09
C THR A 317 -19.29 15.65 -12.59
N ASN A 318 -18.84 16.63 -13.37
CA ASN A 318 -19.12 16.64 -14.81
C ASN A 318 -18.45 15.50 -15.59
N LEU A 319 -17.24 15.08 -15.18
CA LEU A 319 -16.57 13.94 -15.80
C LEU A 319 -17.23 12.61 -15.43
N LEU A 320 -17.80 12.49 -14.23
CA LEU A 320 -18.41 11.26 -13.70
C LEU A 320 -19.91 11.12 -14.02
N ASP A 321 -20.60 12.21 -14.31
CA ASP A 321 -22.03 12.25 -14.69
C ASP A 321 -22.27 12.08 -16.19
N SER A 322 -21.21 12.02 -17.03
CA SER A 322 -21.33 11.78 -18.47
C SER A 322 -21.81 10.35 -18.79
N GLN A 323 -23.08 10.05 -18.51
CA GLN A 323 -23.73 8.75 -18.63
C GLN A 323 -23.93 8.28 -20.09
N HIS A 324 -23.59 9.10 -21.09
CA HIS A 324 -23.98 8.85 -22.50
C HIS A 324 -22.89 8.31 -23.44
N ASP A 325 -21.61 8.30 -23.07
CA ASP A 325 -20.56 7.88 -24.01
C ASP A 325 -19.89 6.56 -23.60
N LYS A 326 -20.67 5.47 -23.60
CA LYS A 326 -20.10 4.11 -23.62
C LYS A 326 -19.45 3.76 -24.98
N ASN A 327 -19.67 4.58 -26.01
CA ASN A 327 -19.30 4.28 -27.39
C ASN A 327 -18.26 5.23 -28.01
N VAL A 328 -17.67 6.15 -27.24
CA VAL A 328 -16.58 6.98 -27.76
C VAL A 328 -15.31 6.61 -27.02
N SER A 329 -14.40 5.97 -27.74
CA SER A 329 -12.99 5.79 -27.42
C SER A 329 -12.24 7.13 -27.37
N ASN A 330 -12.81 8.15 -26.73
CA ASN A 330 -12.12 9.37 -26.41
C ASN A 330 -11.45 9.15 -25.07
N ASN A 331 -10.12 8.99 -25.11
CA ASN A 331 -9.28 9.28 -23.97
C ASN A 331 -9.67 10.67 -23.45
N HIS A 332 -10.47 10.72 -22.37
CA HIS A 332 -10.71 11.98 -21.68
C HIS A 332 -9.35 12.59 -21.36
N ILE A 333 -9.15 13.80 -21.86
CA ILE A 333 -7.84 14.47 -21.89
C ILE A 333 -7.42 14.86 -20.46
N ILE A 334 -8.37 15.00 -19.54
CA ILE A 334 -8.12 15.43 -18.16
C ILE A 334 -7.70 14.25 -17.26
N ASP A 335 -6.57 14.43 -16.57
CA ASP A 335 -6.00 13.51 -15.58
C ASP A 335 -6.76 13.57 -14.24
N CYS A 336 -7.99 13.05 -14.23
CA CYS A 336 -8.88 13.03 -13.06
C CYS A 336 -8.27 12.36 -11.81
N TRP A 337 -7.30 11.46 -11.98
CA TRP A 337 -6.64 10.78 -10.86
C TRP A 337 -5.83 11.74 -9.97
N ARG A 338 -5.26 12.83 -10.52
CA ARG A 338 -4.54 13.84 -9.73
C ARG A 338 -5.47 14.65 -8.86
N ALA A 339 -6.66 14.97 -9.38
CA ALA A 339 -7.70 15.68 -8.63
C ALA A 339 -8.09 14.92 -7.34
N TRP A 340 -8.23 13.59 -7.41
CA TRP A 340 -8.52 12.77 -6.22
C TRP A 340 -7.38 12.77 -5.20
N ILE A 341 -6.13 12.72 -5.64
CA ILE A 341 -4.97 12.80 -4.73
C ILE A 341 -4.92 14.17 -4.03
N ILE A 342 -5.16 15.25 -4.76
CA ILE A 342 -5.20 16.61 -4.18
C ILE A 342 -6.32 16.71 -3.15
N LEU A 343 -7.52 16.20 -3.44
CA LEU A 343 -8.63 16.18 -2.48
C LEU A 343 -8.29 15.39 -1.21
N HIS A 344 -7.62 14.24 -1.35
CA HIS A 344 -7.16 13.47 -0.19
C HIS A 344 -6.23 14.29 0.70
N TYR A 345 -5.23 14.97 0.13
CA TYR A 345 -4.32 15.81 0.91
C TYR A 345 -5.03 17.00 1.57
N VAL A 346 -6.02 17.61 0.90
CA VAL A 346 -6.84 18.67 1.50
C VAL A 346 -7.63 18.16 2.70
N LEU A 347 -8.22 16.97 2.60
CA LEU A 347 -8.95 16.34 3.70
C LEU A 347 -8.02 15.93 4.85
N GLU A 348 -6.83 15.39 4.57
CA GLU A 348 -5.85 15.04 5.61
C GLU A 348 -5.36 16.30 6.34
N TRP A 349 -5.11 17.39 5.61
CA TRP A 349 -4.78 18.69 6.22
C TRP A 349 -5.93 19.25 7.07
N GLU A 350 -7.18 19.16 6.62
CA GLU A 350 -8.34 19.61 7.40
C GLU A 350 -8.48 18.80 8.69
N ASN A 351 -8.27 17.48 8.63
CA ASN A 351 -8.25 16.60 9.79
C ASN A 351 -7.14 17.01 10.78
N ASP A 352 -5.92 17.24 10.31
CA ASP A 352 -4.79 17.67 11.15
C ASP A 352 -5.04 19.05 11.80
N ARG A 353 -5.57 20.01 11.04
CA ARG A 353 -5.90 21.36 11.54
C ARG A 353 -6.97 21.32 12.62
N ASN A 354 -7.99 20.46 12.47
CA ASN A 354 -9.04 20.28 13.46
C ASN A 354 -8.49 19.68 14.77
N VAL A 355 -7.54 18.75 14.69
CA VAL A 355 -6.85 18.19 15.87
C VAL A 355 -6.02 19.28 16.58
N ILE A 356 -5.27 20.10 15.84
CA ILE A 356 -4.47 21.20 16.41
C ILE A 356 -5.36 22.24 17.10
N ASN A 357 -6.44 22.67 16.44
CA ASN A 357 -7.37 23.63 17.03
C ASN A 357 -7.99 23.09 18.32
N ARG A 358 -8.34 21.80 18.39
CA ARG A 358 -8.90 21.20 19.61
C ARG A 358 -7.89 21.01 20.74
N LYS A 359 -6.62 20.67 20.45
CA LYS A 359 -5.55 20.67 21.48
C LYS A 359 -5.38 22.02 22.18
N ASN A 360 -5.76 23.11 21.50
CA ASN A 360 -5.78 24.45 22.09
C ASN A 360 -7.05 24.74 22.92
N PHE A 361 -8.12 23.93 22.79
CA PHE A 361 -9.42 24.13 23.43
C PHE A 361 -9.81 23.05 24.48
N THR A 362 -9.21 21.85 24.49
CA THR A 362 -9.62 20.76 25.40
C THR A 362 -8.80 20.71 26.69
N ASN A 363 -9.24 21.48 27.69
CA ASN A 363 -9.08 21.16 29.11
C ASN A 363 -10.36 20.59 29.75
N GLN A 364 -11.47 20.44 29.01
CA GLN A 364 -12.73 19.88 29.53
C GLN A 364 -13.47 19.09 28.43
N GLU A 365 -13.99 17.90 28.78
CA GLU A 365 -14.85 16.96 28.00
C GLU A 365 -14.15 15.96 27.06
N SER A 366 -13.77 14.79 27.59
CA SER A 366 -12.89 13.82 26.92
C SER A 366 -13.50 12.50 26.43
N ASN A 367 -14.79 12.20 26.59
CA ASN A 367 -15.29 10.84 26.30
C ASN A 367 -16.37 10.69 25.20
N PHE A 368 -17.10 11.74 24.82
CA PHE A 368 -18.14 11.63 23.76
C PHE A 368 -17.64 12.04 22.35
N LEU A 369 -16.44 12.64 22.26
CA LEU A 369 -15.89 13.15 21.00
C LEU A 369 -15.03 12.14 20.21
N LEU A 370 -14.59 11.05 20.85
CA LEU A 370 -13.64 10.10 20.25
C LEU A 370 -14.27 9.25 19.12
N GLU A 371 -15.53 8.80 19.25
CA GLU A 371 -16.22 8.05 18.18
C GLU A 371 -16.41 8.89 16.90
N SER A 372 -16.71 10.20 17.04
CA SER A 372 -16.80 11.12 15.90
C SER A 372 -15.43 11.39 15.23
N GLU A 373 -14.33 11.16 15.92
CA GLU A 373 -12.97 11.43 15.42
C GLU A 373 -12.45 10.28 14.55
N GLU A 374 -12.73 9.03 14.93
CA GLU A 374 -12.38 7.84 14.14
C GLU A 374 -13.11 7.82 12.77
N GLU A 375 -14.38 8.23 12.74
CA GLU A 375 -15.18 8.35 11.50
C GLU A 375 -14.62 9.41 10.52
N LYS A 376 -14.16 10.57 11.02
CA LYS A 376 -13.64 11.65 10.17
C LYS A 376 -12.27 11.32 9.58
N TRP A 377 -11.40 10.69 10.35
CA TRP A 377 -10.11 10.21 9.83
C TRP A 377 -10.31 9.14 8.76
N PHE A 378 -11.24 8.21 8.99
CA PHE A 378 -11.60 7.20 8.01
C PHE A 378 -12.14 7.78 6.69
N SER A 379 -12.83 8.93 6.74
CA SER A 379 -13.39 9.58 5.55
C SER A 379 -12.34 9.97 4.48
N SER A 380 -11.12 10.39 4.88
CA SER A 380 -10.06 10.75 3.93
C SER A 380 -9.51 9.52 3.19
N TYR A 381 -9.49 8.36 3.84
CA TYR A 381 -9.10 7.08 3.23
C TYR A 381 -10.22 6.49 2.39
N MET A 382 -11.47 6.55 2.87
CA MET A 382 -12.63 6.09 2.11
C MET A 382 -12.80 6.85 0.79
N MET A 383 -12.42 8.12 0.76
CA MET A 383 -12.38 8.89 -0.49
C MET A 383 -11.56 8.18 -1.58
N PHE A 384 -10.41 7.60 -1.24
CA PHE A 384 -9.59 6.86 -2.21
C PHE A 384 -10.29 5.60 -2.72
N PHE A 385 -10.95 4.86 -1.83
CA PHE A 385 -11.63 3.62 -2.21
C PHE A 385 -12.88 3.88 -3.07
N VAL A 386 -13.68 4.88 -2.71
CA VAL A 386 -14.82 5.35 -3.53
C VAL A 386 -14.34 5.87 -4.88
N ALA A 387 -13.28 6.67 -4.90
CA ALA A 387 -12.68 7.15 -6.14
C ALA A 387 -12.16 5.99 -7.02
N HIS A 388 -11.54 4.97 -6.42
CA HIS A 388 -11.11 3.78 -7.15
C HIS A 388 -12.30 3.04 -7.77
N GLU A 389 -13.39 2.85 -7.04
CA GLU A 389 -14.60 2.22 -7.57
C GLU A 389 -15.18 3.00 -8.76
N LEU A 390 -15.30 4.32 -8.65
CA LEU A 390 -15.83 5.19 -9.70
C LEU A 390 -14.95 5.20 -10.96
N LEU A 391 -13.63 5.27 -10.78
CA LEU A 391 -12.67 5.17 -11.89
C LEU A 391 -12.65 3.77 -12.51
N GLY A 392 -12.82 2.74 -11.68
CA GLY A 392 -12.85 1.33 -12.06
C GLY A 392 -13.98 0.98 -13.00
N ARG A 393 -15.20 1.45 -12.72
CA ARG A 393 -16.39 1.30 -13.60
C ARG A 393 -16.18 1.85 -15.02
N ARG A 394 -15.20 2.74 -15.19
CA ARG A 394 -14.82 3.39 -16.45
C ARG A 394 -13.46 2.94 -16.98
N GLN A 395 -12.81 1.96 -16.34
CA GLN A 395 -11.46 1.48 -16.69
C GLN A 395 -10.37 2.58 -16.64
N TRP A 396 -10.52 3.59 -15.77
CA TRP A 396 -9.58 4.71 -15.64
C TRP A 396 -8.62 4.56 -14.45
N CYS A 397 -8.76 3.51 -13.66
CA CYS A 397 -7.94 3.26 -12.47
C CYS A 397 -6.44 2.99 -12.79
N SER A 398 -6.12 2.54 -14.01
CA SER A 398 -4.75 2.35 -14.50
C SER A 398 -4.13 3.59 -15.18
N LYS A 399 -4.92 4.63 -15.46
CA LYS A 399 -4.43 5.87 -16.11
C LYS A 399 -3.37 6.56 -15.26
N GLY A 400 -2.37 7.15 -15.92
CA GLY A 400 -1.23 7.78 -15.23
C GLY A 400 -0.23 6.77 -14.65
N ASN A 401 -0.03 5.63 -15.31
CA ASN A 401 0.89 4.57 -14.90
C ASN A 401 0.61 4.02 -13.49
N HIS A 402 -0.67 3.86 -13.15
CA HIS A 402 -1.11 3.33 -11.85
C HIS A 402 -0.60 4.13 -10.63
N LYS A 403 -0.22 5.40 -10.82
CA LYS A 403 0.22 6.31 -9.75
C LYS A 403 -0.83 6.47 -8.66
N PHE A 404 -2.11 6.55 -9.05
CA PHE A 404 -3.23 6.63 -8.12
C PHE A 404 -3.31 5.38 -7.21
N LEU A 405 -3.36 4.19 -7.79
CA LEU A 405 -3.42 2.95 -7.02
C LEU A 405 -2.16 2.78 -6.13
N SER A 406 -0.99 3.16 -6.65
CA SER A 406 0.25 3.19 -5.86
C SER A 406 0.17 4.14 -4.68
N MET A 407 -0.47 5.30 -4.85
CA MET A 407 -0.71 6.28 -3.79
C MET A 407 -1.64 5.72 -2.71
N ILE A 408 -2.74 5.08 -3.10
CA ILE A 408 -3.65 4.38 -2.16
C ILE A 408 -2.83 3.44 -1.27
N LEU A 409 -2.02 2.56 -1.85
CA LEU A 409 -1.21 1.61 -1.07
C LEU A 409 -0.16 2.32 -0.20
N ASN A 410 0.48 3.38 -0.70
CA ASN A 410 1.52 4.10 0.03
C ASN A 410 0.97 4.81 1.29
N VAL A 411 -0.26 5.29 1.25
CA VAL A 411 -0.89 6.02 2.37
C VAL A 411 -1.58 5.06 3.35
N THR A 412 -2.28 4.03 2.84
CA THR A 412 -3.08 3.10 3.67
C THR A 412 -2.22 2.04 4.38
N VAL A 413 -1.31 1.37 3.67
CA VAL A 413 -0.58 0.20 4.18
C VAL A 413 0.30 0.51 5.42
N PRO A 414 0.99 1.66 5.53
CA PRO A 414 1.74 1.99 6.75
C PRO A 414 0.86 2.09 8.01
N LYS A 415 -0.39 2.52 7.85
CA LYS A 415 -1.36 2.73 8.94
C LYS A 415 -2.29 1.52 9.16
N LEU A 416 -2.25 0.50 8.29
CA LEU A 416 -3.17 -0.67 8.28
C LEU A 416 -3.31 -1.43 9.63
N ARG A 417 -2.27 -1.43 10.47
CA ARG A 417 -2.29 -2.08 11.80
C ARG A 417 -2.36 -1.09 12.97
N SER A 418 -2.68 0.16 12.68
CA SER A 418 -2.99 1.14 13.71
C SER A 418 -4.32 0.77 14.38
N PRO A 419 -4.47 0.93 15.70
CA PRO A 419 -5.75 0.72 16.38
C PRO A 419 -6.89 1.56 15.76
N LEU A 420 -6.55 2.69 15.13
CA LEU A 420 -7.49 3.57 14.40
C LEU A 420 -8.26 2.87 13.27
N PHE A 421 -7.72 1.79 12.69
CA PHE A 421 -8.35 1.07 11.58
C PHE A 421 -8.96 -0.26 12.00
N GLU A 422 -8.85 -0.66 13.26
CA GLU A 422 -9.43 -1.92 13.74
C GLU A 422 -10.95 -2.03 13.45
N PRO A 423 -11.81 -1.00 13.65
CA PRO A 423 -13.24 -1.13 13.38
C PRO A 423 -13.59 -1.24 11.89
N TYR A 424 -12.71 -0.78 11.00
CA TYR A 424 -12.95 -0.75 9.54
C TYR A 424 -12.06 -1.72 8.76
N ARG A 425 -11.36 -2.61 9.47
CA ARG A 425 -10.29 -3.44 8.90
C ARG A 425 -10.76 -4.28 7.72
N ASP A 426 -11.92 -4.92 7.86
CA ASP A 426 -12.47 -5.81 6.82
C ASP A 426 -12.78 -5.02 5.54
N ILE A 427 -13.41 -3.85 5.68
CA ILE A 427 -13.73 -2.96 4.54
C ILE A 427 -12.43 -2.49 3.85
N ILE A 428 -11.43 -2.07 4.63
CA ILE A 428 -10.14 -1.65 4.11
C ILE A 428 -9.46 -2.83 3.38
N GLN A 429 -9.51 -4.03 3.96
CA GLN A 429 -8.90 -5.23 3.38
C GLN A 429 -9.53 -5.59 2.03
N GLU A 430 -10.87 -5.57 1.91
CA GLU A 430 -11.55 -5.79 0.62
C GLU A 430 -11.18 -4.72 -0.42
N CYS A 431 -11.11 -3.46 -0.01
CA CYS A 431 -10.72 -2.37 -0.90
C CYS A 431 -9.25 -2.46 -1.33
N LEU A 432 -8.37 -2.92 -0.44
CA LEU A 432 -6.97 -3.17 -0.75
C LEU A 432 -6.83 -4.37 -1.68
N GLU A 433 -7.59 -5.44 -1.49
CA GLU A 433 -7.66 -6.60 -2.40
C GLU A 433 -8.04 -6.17 -3.83
N GLN A 434 -9.06 -5.32 -3.97
CA GLN A 434 -9.42 -4.74 -5.26
C GLN A 434 -8.28 -3.87 -5.84
N THR A 435 -7.62 -3.07 -4.99
CA THR A 435 -6.51 -2.18 -5.40
C THR A 435 -5.29 -2.97 -5.88
N THR A 436 -4.91 -4.04 -5.15
CA THR A 436 -3.80 -4.92 -5.53
C THR A 436 -4.15 -5.75 -6.75
N PHE A 437 -5.43 -6.10 -6.93
CA PHE A 437 -5.90 -6.81 -8.11
C PHE A 437 -5.73 -5.96 -9.35
N CYS A 438 -6.16 -4.69 -9.32
CA CYS A 438 -5.97 -3.77 -10.45
C CYS A 438 -4.48 -3.45 -10.74
N LEU A 439 -3.62 -3.42 -9.73
CA LEU A 439 -2.19 -3.13 -9.89
C LEU A 439 -1.37 -4.31 -10.40
N TYR A 440 -1.54 -5.48 -9.79
CA TYR A 440 -0.63 -6.63 -9.93
C TYR A 440 -1.33 -7.89 -10.43
N GLY A 441 -2.66 -7.87 -10.61
CA GLY A 441 -3.43 -9.07 -10.96
C GLY A 441 -3.54 -10.06 -9.80
N TYR A 442 -3.32 -9.61 -8.55
CA TYR A 442 -3.40 -10.43 -7.35
C TYR A 442 -4.50 -9.92 -6.42
N PRO A 443 -5.37 -10.80 -5.90
CA PRO A 443 -5.35 -12.28 -6.00
C PRO A 443 -5.87 -12.84 -7.34
N GLN A 444 -5.37 -14.01 -7.76
CA GLN A 444 -5.69 -14.61 -9.08
C GLN A 444 -7.09 -15.26 -9.16
N LYS A 445 -7.67 -15.70 -8.04
CA LYS A 445 -8.95 -16.43 -8.01
C LYS A 445 -10.15 -15.52 -7.80
N LYS A 446 -10.72 -15.00 -8.89
CA LYS A 446 -11.97 -14.21 -8.91
C LYS A 446 -13.18 -14.94 -8.29
N ALA A 447 -13.23 -16.27 -8.38
CA ALA A 447 -14.44 -17.05 -8.02
C ALA A 447 -14.75 -17.13 -6.51
N ARG A 448 -13.79 -16.80 -5.62
CA ARG A 448 -14.00 -16.85 -4.15
C ARG A 448 -14.34 -15.50 -3.53
N MET A 449 -13.94 -14.38 -4.14
CA MET A 449 -14.12 -13.04 -3.58
C MET A 449 -15.16 -12.28 -4.40
N ARG A 450 -16.40 -12.25 -3.90
CA ARG A 450 -17.52 -11.58 -4.58
C ARG A 450 -17.33 -10.06 -4.72
N HIS A 451 -16.47 -9.46 -3.89
CA HIS A 451 -16.21 -8.03 -3.92
C HIS A 451 -15.23 -7.60 -5.03
N ILE A 452 -14.47 -8.53 -5.64
CA ILE A 452 -13.49 -8.18 -6.67
C ILE A 452 -14.17 -7.98 -8.03
N GLN A 453 -14.03 -6.79 -8.60
CA GLN A 453 -14.53 -6.40 -9.91
C GLN A 453 -13.38 -6.34 -10.92
N ASP A 454 -13.60 -6.87 -12.12
CA ASP A 454 -12.60 -6.79 -13.19
C ASP A 454 -12.68 -5.44 -13.90
N HIS A 455 -11.67 -4.59 -13.69
CA HIS A 455 -11.54 -3.29 -14.35
C HIS A 455 -10.70 -3.35 -15.64
N GLU A 456 -10.35 -4.55 -16.14
CA GLU A 456 -9.57 -4.77 -17.37
C GLU A 456 -8.21 -4.05 -17.40
N THR A 457 -7.54 -3.96 -16.25
CA THR A 457 -6.23 -3.29 -16.12
C THR A 457 -5.08 -4.20 -16.55
N THR A 458 -4.04 -3.61 -17.15
CA THR A 458 -2.78 -4.32 -17.43
C THR A 458 -1.91 -4.34 -16.17
N PRO A 459 -1.64 -5.51 -15.57
CA PRO A 459 -0.85 -5.57 -14.35
C PRO A 459 0.59 -5.13 -14.58
N ILE A 460 1.20 -4.48 -13.59
CA ILE A 460 2.62 -4.10 -13.58
C ILE A 460 3.44 -5.20 -12.92
N ASP A 461 4.68 -5.37 -13.37
CA ASP A 461 5.65 -6.25 -12.70
C ASP A 461 5.92 -5.84 -11.24
N LEU A 462 5.97 -6.84 -10.37
CA LEU A 462 6.18 -6.62 -8.94
C LEU A 462 7.66 -6.34 -8.65
N SER A 463 7.96 -5.17 -8.09
CA SER A 463 9.31 -4.85 -7.58
C SER A 463 9.42 -5.21 -6.09
N TRP A 464 10.64 -5.44 -5.59
CA TRP A 464 10.87 -5.81 -4.18
C TRP A 464 10.22 -4.86 -3.14
N PRO A 465 10.33 -3.52 -3.24
CA PRO A 465 9.67 -2.63 -2.29
C PRO A 465 8.15 -2.77 -2.28
N LYS A 466 7.56 -3.09 -3.44
CA LYS A 466 6.11 -3.31 -3.60
C LYS A 466 5.70 -4.70 -3.14
N ALA A 467 6.51 -5.73 -3.39
CA ALA A 467 6.34 -7.07 -2.80
C ALA A 467 6.29 -7.00 -1.27
N ALA A 468 7.22 -6.27 -0.66
CA ALA A 468 7.23 -6.04 0.79
C ALA A 468 6.00 -5.27 1.30
N GLN A 469 5.42 -4.40 0.47
CA GLN A 469 4.16 -3.72 0.77
C GLN A 469 2.98 -4.69 0.73
N LEU A 470 2.89 -5.58 -0.27
CA LEU A 470 1.85 -6.62 -0.36
C LEU A 470 1.90 -7.59 0.82
N LEU A 471 3.09 -8.00 1.25
CA LEU A 471 3.23 -8.88 2.41
C LEU A 471 2.66 -8.26 3.70
N LYS A 472 2.72 -6.93 3.85
CA LYS A 472 2.09 -6.27 5.00
C LYS A 472 0.57 -6.35 4.95
N ILE A 473 -0.03 -6.36 3.76
CA ILE A 473 -1.47 -6.47 3.55
C ILE A 473 -1.91 -7.90 3.87
N PHE A 474 -1.33 -8.88 3.19
CA PHE A 474 -1.84 -10.26 3.18
C PHE A 474 -1.27 -11.18 4.26
N ARG A 475 -0.25 -10.77 5.03
CA ARG A 475 0.29 -11.64 6.09
C ARG A 475 -0.77 -11.91 7.16
N PRO A 476 -0.85 -13.16 7.68
CA PRO A 476 -1.79 -13.50 8.74
C PRO A 476 -1.50 -12.71 10.02
N HIS A 477 -2.53 -12.52 10.85
CA HIS A 477 -2.43 -11.81 12.13
C HIS A 477 -1.70 -12.64 13.18
N VAL A 478 -2.03 -13.93 13.23
CA VAL A 478 -1.42 -14.92 14.11
C VAL A 478 -0.69 -15.92 13.23
N LEU A 479 0.54 -16.28 13.60
CA LEU A 479 1.27 -17.33 12.88
C LEU A 479 0.61 -18.68 13.16
N PRO A 480 0.41 -19.53 12.14
CA PRO A 480 -0.07 -20.88 12.36
C PRO A 480 0.95 -21.63 13.24
N GLN A 481 0.49 -22.48 14.13
CA GLN A 481 1.34 -23.35 14.94
C GLN A 481 1.54 -24.71 14.26
N PHE A 482 2.56 -25.48 14.65
CA PHE A 482 2.83 -26.79 14.04
C PHE A 482 1.62 -27.75 14.12
N ASN A 483 0.79 -27.63 15.17
CA ASN A 483 -0.41 -28.44 15.43
C ASN A 483 -1.73 -27.78 14.97
N SER A 484 -1.69 -26.59 14.37
CA SER A 484 -2.89 -25.93 13.83
C SER A 484 -3.57 -26.77 12.74
N TYR A 485 -4.86 -26.53 12.49
CA TYR A 485 -5.53 -27.19 11.39
C TYR A 485 -5.06 -26.62 10.05
N LYS A 486 -5.22 -27.41 8.98
CA LYS A 486 -4.87 -26.98 7.61
C LYS A 486 -5.60 -25.70 7.18
N ILE A 487 -6.78 -25.42 7.75
CA ILE A 487 -7.58 -24.24 7.45
C ILE A 487 -6.90 -22.95 7.97
N ASP A 488 -6.09 -23.07 9.03
CA ASP A 488 -5.40 -21.94 9.66
C ASP A 488 -4.06 -21.61 8.97
N SER A 489 -3.58 -22.49 8.09
CA SER A 489 -2.42 -22.25 7.23
C SER A 489 -2.75 -21.27 6.11
N ILE A 490 -1.72 -20.69 5.49
CA ILE A 490 -1.88 -19.80 4.33
C ILE A 490 -2.57 -20.52 3.15
N SER A 491 -3.27 -19.73 2.33
CA SER A 491 -3.91 -20.23 1.11
C SER A 491 -2.89 -20.49 -0.01
N THR A 492 -3.30 -21.28 -1.02
CA THR A 492 -2.49 -21.48 -2.23
C THR A 492 -2.16 -20.17 -2.94
N ASP A 493 -3.07 -19.19 -2.93
CA ASP A 493 -2.84 -17.91 -3.60
C ASP A 493 -1.74 -17.13 -2.86
N MET A 494 -1.77 -17.15 -1.51
CA MET A 494 -0.72 -16.56 -0.69
C MET A 494 0.63 -17.25 -0.90
N GLU A 495 0.67 -18.57 -1.05
CA GLU A 495 1.89 -19.31 -1.37
C GLU A 495 2.54 -18.82 -2.68
N THR A 496 1.73 -18.63 -3.73
CA THR A 496 2.25 -18.09 -5.01
C THR A 496 2.78 -16.66 -4.87
N LEU A 497 2.10 -15.81 -4.09
CA LEU A 497 2.56 -14.45 -3.79
C LEU A 497 3.90 -14.47 -3.05
N LEU A 498 4.04 -15.33 -2.03
CA LEU A 498 5.28 -15.47 -1.26
C LEU A 498 6.45 -15.91 -2.16
N GLN A 499 6.22 -16.85 -3.08
CA GLN A 499 7.25 -17.24 -4.05
C GLN A 499 7.65 -16.11 -5.01
N GLN A 500 6.68 -15.32 -5.50
CA GLN A 500 6.97 -14.13 -6.30
C GLN A 500 7.73 -13.06 -5.49
N CYS A 501 7.44 -12.93 -4.19
CA CYS A 501 8.20 -12.05 -3.31
C CYS A 501 9.65 -12.52 -3.19
N ILE A 502 9.89 -13.83 -3.04
CA ILE A 502 11.24 -14.39 -3.00
C ILE A 502 11.99 -14.18 -4.33
N SER A 503 11.33 -14.35 -5.48
CA SER A 503 11.99 -14.20 -6.78
C SER A 503 12.40 -12.76 -7.09
N THR A 504 11.69 -11.78 -6.55
CA THR A 504 12.00 -10.34 -6.69
C THR A 504 13.02 -9.85 -5.66
N MET A 505 13.40 -10.70 -4.70
CA MET A 505 14.29 -10.34 -3.59
C MET A 505 15.72 -10.02 -4.06
N PRO A 506 16.30 -8.88 -3.63
CA PRO A 506 17.70 -8.55 -3.92
C PRO A 506 18.68 -9.62 -3.42
N ILE A 507 19.74 -9.89 -4.18
CA ILE A 507 20.75 -10.93 -3.90
C ILE A 507 21.39 -10.77 -2.50
N LYS A 508 21.53 -9.54 -2.02
CA LYS A 508 22.04 -9.22 -0.67
C LYS A 508 21.23 -9.83 0.48
N TYR A 509 19.98 -10.21 0.25
CA TYR A 509 19.10 -10.83 1.24
C TYR A 509 18.93 -12.34 1.00
N ASN A 510 19.70 -12.95 0.10
CA ASN A 510 19.56 -14.36 -0.25
C ASN A 510 20.06 -15.28 0.88
N ILE A 511 19.13 -15.94 1.56
CA ILE A 511 19.41 -16.87 2.66
C ILE A 511 19.87 -18.25 2.18
N ILE A 512 19.60 -18.62 0.92
CA ILE A 512 19.90 -19.97 0.40
C ILE A 512 21.40 -20.31 0.53
N GLY A 513 22.29 -19.32 0.37
CA GLY A 513 23.73 -19.52 0.54
C GLY A 513 24.16 -19.77 1.99
N HIS A 514 23.30 -19.46 2.97
CA HIS A 514 23.57 -19.49 4.40
C HIS A 514 22.85 -20.64 5.13
N THR A 515 22.16 -21.55 4.43
CA THR A 515 21.48 -22.70 5.07
C THR A 515 22.44 -23.81 5.52
N LYS A 516 23.61 -23.91 4.88
CA LYS A 516 24.61 -24.97 5.14
C LYS A 516 25.00 -25.15 6.62
N PRO A 517 25.20 -24.10 7.44
CA PRO A 517 25.51 -24.26 8.86
C PRO A 517 24.39 -24.94 9.65
N ILE A 518 23.12 -24.66 9.33
CA ILE A 518 21.96 -25.33 9.95
C ILE A 518 21.90 -26.79 9.49
N GLU A 519 22.08 -27.05 8.20
CA GLU A 519 22.17 -28.41 7.66
C GLU A 519 23.31 -29.21 8.30
N ASP A 520 24.50 -28.62 8.45
CA ASP A 520 25.66 -29.25 9.07
C ASP A 520 25.45 -29.50 10.57
N PHE A 521 24.71 -28.62 11.25
CA PHE A 521 24.32 -28.81 12.65
C PHE A 521 23.32 -29.96 12.80
N ILE A 522 22.29 -30.03 11.95
CA ILE A 522 21.32 -31.13 11.94
C ILE A 522 22.01 -32.46 11.63
N ASN A 523 22.91 -32.46 10.64
CA ASN A 523 23.73 -33.62 10.24
C ASN A 523 24.87 -33.93 11.22
N ARG A 524 24.92 -33.26 12.39
CA ARG A 524 25.91 -33.46 13.48
C ARG A 524 27.37 -33.29 13.05
N LYS A 525 27.64 -32.51 12.01
CA LYS A 525 29.02 -32.11 11.63
C LYS A 525 29.53 -30.97 12.49
N THR A 526 28.64 -30.15 13.04
CA THR A 526 28.94 -29.05 13.98
C THR A 526 28.16 -29.26 15.28
N ASN A 527 28.77 -28.92 16.42
CA ASN A 527 28.16 -29.09 17.76
C ASN A 527 27.51 -27.82 18.31
N SER A 528 27.83 -26.66 17.72
CA SER A 528 27.27 -25.36 18.11
C SER A 528 26.13 -24.96 17.19
N LEU A 529 25.03 -24.48 17.77
CA LEU A 529 23.97 -23.82 17.01
C LEU A 529 24.60 -22.61 16.29
N PRO A 530 24.32 -22.39 15.00
CA PRO A 530 24.81 -21.21 14.29
C PRO A 530 24.38 -19.93 15.02
N MET A 531 25.27 -18.95 15.12
CA MET A 531 24.90 -17.61 15.57
C MET A 531 23.83 -17.04 14.64
N LEU A 532 22.91 -16.25 15.21
CA LEU A 532 21.85 -15.58 14.47
C LEU A 532 22.44 -14.94 13.21
N PHE A 533 21.88 -15.24 12.03
CA PHE A 533 22.24 -14.49 10.85
C PHE A 533 21.93 -13.01 11.13
N ASN A 534 22.92 -12.12 10.99
CA ASN A 534 22.80 -10.70 11.34
C ASN A 534 21.45 -10.13 10.89
N SER A 535 20.53 -9.97 11.85
CA SER A 535 19.14 -9.55 11.65
C SER A 535 19.04 -8.13 11.10
N ASP A 536 20.12 -7.37 11.17
CA ASP A 536 20.21 -6.01 10.63
C ASP A 536 20.23 -6.00 9.09
N VAL A 537 20.63 -7.11 8.45
CA VAL A 537 20.69 -7.24 6.98
C VAL A 537 19.38 -7.77 6.42
N LEU A 538 18.77 -8.79 7.03
CA LEU A 538 17.43 -9.24 6.65
C LEU A 538 16.39 -8.34 7.30
N CYS A 539 15.92 -7.34 6.56
CA CYS A 539 14.89 -6.41 7.02
C CYS A 539 13.77 -7.17 7.76
N PHE A 540 13.55 -6.81 9.04
CA PHE A 540 12.55 -7.30 10.02
C PHE A 540 11.15 -7.64 9.46
N LYS A 541 10.86 -7.20 8.23
CA LYS A 541 9.61 -7.36 7.48
C LYS A 541 9.42 -8.74 6.82
N MET A 542 10.47 -9.57 6.71
CA MET A 542 10.40 -10.85 5.95
C MET A 542 10.64 -12.12 6.79
N ASN A 543 10.75 -11.99 8.12
CA ASN A 543 11.11 -13.08 9.05
C ASN A 543 10.15 -14.30 8.99
N TRP A 544 8.96 -14.15 8.43
CA TRP A 544 7.93 -15.20 8.42
C TRP A 544 7.68 -15.83 7.05
N ILE A 545 8.31 -15.35 5.97
CA ILE A 545 8.01 -15.87 4.63
C ILE A 545 8.38 -17.36 4.55
N TYR A 546 9.57 -17.72 5.01
CA TYR A 546 10.06 -19.09 4.98
C TYR A 546 9.24 -20.00 5.89
N TYR A 547 8.93 -19.56 7.11
CA TYR A 547 8.02 -20.26 8.00
C TYR A 547 6.64 -20.53 7.38
N LEU A 548 5.96 -19.50 6.85
CA LEU A 548 4.62 -19.64 6.27
C LEU A 548 4.59 -20.57 5.06
N LEU A 549 5.64 -20.55 4.22
CA LEU A 549 5.81 -21.50 3.14
C LEU A 549 6.05 -22.92 3.66
N ALA A 550 6.89 -23.08 4.69
CA ALA A 550 7.19 -24.37 5.29
C ALA A 550 5.94 -25.02 5.89
N ASP A 551 5.16 -24.25 6.66
CA ASP A 551 3.89 -24.70 7.25
C ASP A 551 2.89 -25.11 6.15
N TYR A 552 2.70 -24.30 5.11
CA TYR A 552 1.83 -24.64 3.99
C TYR A 552 2.19 -25.98 3.34
N TYR A 553 3.47 -26.19 3.03
CA TYR A 553 3.93 -27.44 2.43
C TYR A 553 3.82 -28.63 3.38
N PHE A 554 4.05 -28.41 4.68
CA PHE A 554 3.85 -29.41 5.72
C PHE A 554 2.40 -29.87 5.78
N LYS A 555 1.42 -28.95 5.86
CA LYS A 555 -0.02 -29.28 5.88
C LYS A 555 -0.51 -29.86 4.54
N CYS A 556 0.19 -29.61 3.43
CA CYS A 556 -0.05 -30.25 2.14
C CYS A 556 0.63 -31.62 2.00
N ARG A 557 1.38 -32.07 3.01
CA ARG A 557 2.16 -33.33 3.03
C ARG A 557 3.31 -33.38 2.00
N ASP A 558 3.75 -32.23 1.49
CA ASP A 558 4.99 -32.13 0.70
C ASP A 558 6.18 -31.89 1.64
N PHE A 559 6.59 -32.95 2.33
CA PHE A 559 7.63 -32.89 3.35
C PHE A 559 9.00 -32.50 2.79
N SER A 560 9.27 -32.72 1.50
CA SER A 560 10.55 -32.35 0.90
C SER A 560 10.73 -30.83 0.84
N LYS A 561 9.71 -30.12 0.36
CA LYS A 561 9.72 -28.65 0.34
C LYS A 561 9.60 -28.07 1.74
N ALA A 562 8.77 -28.67 2.59
CA ALA A 562 8.62 -28.22 3.98
C ALA A 562 9.98 -28.20 4.70
N ILE A 563 10.76 -29.28 4.61
CA ILE A 563 12.11 -29.34 5.23
C ILE A 563 13.01 -28.23 4.70
N GLN A 564 13.05 -27.99 3.39
CA GLN A 564 13.89 -26.93 2.81
C GLN A 564 13.52 -25.55 3.34
N TYR A 565 12.22 -25.23 3.37
CA TYR A 565 11.75 -23.94 3.86
C TYR A 565 11.92 -23.79 5.38
N TYR A 566 11.76 -24.86 6.18
CA TYR A 566 12.09 -24.82 7.60
C TYR A 566 13.59 -24.62 7.85
N GLU A 567 14.48 -25.23 7.07
CA GLU A 567 15.94 -25.01 7.17
C GLU A 567 16.31 -23.56 6.84
N MET A 568 15.66 -22.96 5.85
CA MET A 568 15.80 -21.52 5.54
C MET A 568 15.29 -20.65 6.69
N ASP A 569 14.14 -21.00 7.27
CA ASP A 569 13.56 -20.26 8.39
C ASP A 569 14.46 -20.30 9.64
N LEU A 570 14.99 -21.48 9.98
CA LEU A 570 15.93 -21.68 11.09
C LEU A 570 17.28 -20.98 10.85
N THR A 571 17.62 -20.66 9.60
CA THR A 571 18.78 -19.81 9.30
C THR A 571 18.54 -18.36 9.70
N VAL A 572 17.28 -17.89 9.63
CA VAL A 572 16.87 -16.55 10.05
C VAL A 572 16.65 -16.50 11.57
N ASP A 573 15.92 -17.48 12.12
CA ASP A 573 15.59 -17.59 13.54
C ASP A 573 15.85 -19.02 14.04
N PRO A 574 17.09 -19.32 14.48
CA PRO A 574 17.46 -20.63 15.01
C PRO A 574 16.73 -21.04 16.29
N THR A 575 16.02 -20.11 16.93
CA THR A 575 15.32 -20.32 18.22
C THR A 575 13.83 -20.56 18.07
N ARG A 576 13.28 -20.51 16.85
CA ARG A 576 11.85 -20.70 16.61
C ARG A 576 11.40 -22.12 16.90
N PHE A 577 10.57 -22.28 17.92
CA PHE A 577 10.04 -23.57 18.36
C PHE A 577 9.27 -24.30 17.25
N ASP A 578 8.28 -23.67 16.63
CA ASP A 578 7.42 -24.29 15.61
C ASP A 578 8.20 -24.76 14.38
N SER A 579 9.27 -24.06 13.98
CA SER A 579 10.12 -24.47 12.86
C SER A 579 10.89 -25.76 13.18
N TRP A 580 11.38 -25.90 14.43
CA TRP A 580 11.99 -27.14 14.90
C TRP A 580 10.97 -28.27 15.06
N ALA A 581 9.74 -27.98 15.50
CA ALA A 581 8.67 -28.98 15.55
C ALA A 581 8.31 -29.47 14.13
N GLY A 582 8.02 -28.54 13.22
CA GLY A 582 7.64 -28.82 11.83
C GLY A 582 8.70 -29.58 11.04
N ILE A 583 9.99 -29.23 11.16
CA ILE A 583 11.08 -29.97 10.51
C ILE A 583 11.23 -31.39 11.10
N SER A 584 11.08 -31.55 12.41
CA SER A 584 11.19 -32.85 13.08
C SER A 584 10.09 -33.79 12.62
N LEU A 585 8.83 -33.32 12.61
CA LEU A 585 7.67 -34.09 12.15
C LEU A 585 7.74 -34.41 10.64
N SER A 586 8.24 -33.48 9.83
CA SER A 586 8.45 -33.71 8.39
C SER A 586 9.51 -34.79 8.13
N LYS A 587 10.65 -34.73 8.85
CA LYS A 587 11.71 -35.75 8.74
C LYS A 587 11.26 -37.11 9.31
N ALA A 588 10.49 -37.12 10.40
CA ALA A 588 9.89 -38.33 10.96
C ALA A 588 8.93 -39.00 9.97
N SER A 589 8.01 -38.24 9.38
CA SER A 589 7.04 -38.72 8.37
C SER A 589 7.73 -39.33 7.14
N LYS A 590 8.83 -38.71 6.69
CA LYS A 590 9.67 -39.29 5.62
C LYS A 590 10.29 -40.62 6.02
N CYS A 591 10.84 -40.72 7.24
CA CYS A 591 11.40 -41.97 7.74
C CYS A 591 10.34 -43.07 7.85
N GLU A 592 9.13 -42.75 8.29
CA GLU A 592 8.02 -43.71 8.37
C GLU A 592 7.61 -44.21 6.97
N THR A 593 7.55 -43.30 6.00
CA THR A 593 7.30 -43.66 4.60
C THR A 593 8.40 -44.57 4.06
N MET A 594 9.66 -44.34 4.43
CA MET A 594 10.78 -45.23 4.08
C MET A 594 10.63 -46.62 4.73
N ILE A 595 10.27 -46.71 6.02
CA ILE A 595 10.05 -48.00 6.70
C ILE A 595 8.87 -48.77 6.06
N GLY A 596 7.82 -48.07 5.64
CA GLY A 596 6.65 -48.64 5.00
C GLY A 596 6.82 -49.01 3.53
N SER A 597 7.91 -48.56 2.88
CA SER A 597 8.16 -48.86 1.47
C SER A 597 8.63 -50.32 1.29
N ILE A 598 8.47 -50.83 0.06
CA ILE A 598 8.91 -52.18 -0.32
C ILE A 598 10.42 -52.19 -0.66
N GLU A 599 11.06 -51.03 -0.67
CA GLU A 599 12.46 -50.89 -1.06
C GLU A 599 13.43 -51.40 0.03
N VAL A 600 14.56 -51.98 -0.41
CA VAL A 600 15.59 -52.45 0.52
C VAL A 600 16.34 -51.25 1.10
N LEU A 601 16.03 -50.89 2.34
CA LEU A 601 16.72 -49.85 3.07
C LEU A 601 18.13 -50.29 3.47
N ARG A 602 19.14 -49.45 3.21
CA ARG A 602 20.49 -49.63 3.77
C ARG A 602 20.47 -49.20 5.24
N PRO A 603 20.70 -50.11 6.20
CA PRO A 603 20.49 -49.80 7.63
C PRO A 603 21.37 -48.67 8.14
N ALA A 604 22.64 -48.59 7.71
CA ALA A 604 23.55 -47.54 8.16
C ALA A 604 23.13 -46.13 7.70
N GLU A 605 22.67 -46.00 6.45
CA GLU A 605 22.19 -44.73 5.89
C GLU A 605 20.87 -44.32 6.53
N PHE A 606 19.94 -45.27 6.65
CA PHE A 606 18.65 -45.04 7.30
C PHE A 606 18.83 -44.60 8.77
N LEU A 607 19.69 -45.30 9.52
CA LEU A 607 19.93 -44.97 10.93
C LEU A 607 20.62 -43.63 11.13
N LYS A 608 21.38 -43.16 10.13
CA LYS A 608 21.93 -41.80 10.12
C LYS A 608 20.82 -40.76 9.96
N ILE A 609 19.92 -40.95 8.99
CA ILE A 609 18.78 -40.06 8.77
C ILE A 609 17.91 -39.99 10.03
N THR A 610 17.64 -41.13 10.68
CA THR A 610 16.85 -41.14 11.93
C THR A 610 17.55 -40.41 13.07
N ASP A 611 18.88 -40.45 13.10
CA ASP A 611 19.69 -39.71 14.06
C ASP A 611 19.63 -38.20 13.82
N ASP A 612 19.68 -37.77 12.56
CA ASP A 612 19.51 -36.37 12.17
C ASP A 612 18.10 -35.88 12.57
N THR A 613 17.07 -36.71 12.39
CA THR A 613 15.69 -36.43 12.86
C THR A 613 15.59 -36.30 14.38
N LEU A 614 16.19 -37.22 15.15
CA LEU A 614 16.23 -37.12 16.61
C LEU A 614 16.91 -35.84 17.08
N LYS A 615 17.94 -35.38 16.37
CA LYS A 615 18.63 -34.13 16.69
C LYS A 615 17.69 -32.93 16.60
N CYS A 616 16.81 -32.90 15.60
CA CYS A 616 15.78 -31.86 15.50
C CYS A 616 14.78 -31.91 16.67
N PHE A 617 14.30 -33.10 17.05
CA PHE A 617 13.41 -33.26 18.21
C PHE A 617 14.10 -32.83 19.52
N GLU A 618 15.37 -33.19 19.73
CA GLU A 618 16.14 -32.76 20.89
C GLU A 618 16.24 -31.23 20.99
N MET A 619 16.37 -30.54 19.86
CA MET A 619 16.42 -29.08 19.84
C MET A 619 15.06 -28.44 20.11
N CYS A 620 14.01 -28.97 19.51
CA CYS A 620 12.64 -28.55 19.77
C CYS A 620 12.31 -28.62 21.27
N LEU A 621 12.61 -29.76 21.90
CA LEU A 621 12.36 -30.02 23.32
C LEU A 621 13.29 -29.26 24.28
N LYS A 622 14.44 -28.78 23.80
CA LYS A 622 15.30 -27.84 24.56
C LYS A 622 14.71 -26.43 24.61
N ILE A 623 14.00 -26.02 23.57
CA ILE A 623 13.38 -24.70 23.48
C ILE A 623 12.09 -24.66 24.31
N ASN A 624 11.23 -25.66 24.13
CA ASN A 624 10.03 -25.83 24.94
C ASN A 624 9.93 -27.28 25.40
N GLU A 625 10.21 -27.51 26.67
CA GLU A 625 10.14 -28.84 27.26
C GLU A 625 8.70 -29.24 27.62
N ASN A 626 7.78 -28.29 27.73
CA ASN A 626 6.45 -28.47 28.34
C ASN A 626 5.36 -28.91 27.36
N ASP A 627 5.69 -29.15 26.09
CA ASP A 627 4.73 -29.60 25.08
C ASP A 627 4.61 -31.14 25.07
N PRO A 628 3.50 -31.73 25.57
CA PRO A 628 3.33 -33.19 25.63
C PRO A 628 3.22 -33.82 24.24
N GLN A 629 2.67 -33.12 23.25
CA GLN A 629 2.45 -33.63 21.90
C GLN A 629 3.78 -33.95 21.21
N LEU A 630 4.79 -33.08 21.36
CA LEU A 630 6.12 -33.33 20.79
C LEU A 630 6.85 -34.49 21.47
N TRP A 631 6.66 -34.68 22.79
CA TRP A 631 7.19 -35.86 23.48
C TRP A 631 6.57 -37.16 22.93
N VAL A 632 5.26 -37.16 22.70
CA VAL A 632 4.52 -38.28 22.13
C VAL A 632 5.00 -38.60 20.72
N GLU A 633 5.12 -37.59 19.85
CA GLU A 633 5.59 -37.76 18.47
C GLU A 633 7.04 -38.26 18.40
N ASN A 634 7.93 -37.69 19.20
CA ASN A 634 9.31 -38.18 19.31
C ASN A 634 9.37 -39.62 19.84
N GLY A 635 8.54 -39.95 20.83
CA GLY A 635 8.42 -41.31 21.39
C GLY A 635 7.90 -42.32 20.36
N SER A 636 6.85 -41.97 19.61
CA SER A 636 6.27 -42.78 18.55
C SER A 636 7.27 -43.01 17.41
N PHE A 637 7.96 -41.97 16.97
CA PHE A 637 9.04 -42.07 15.99
C PHE A 637 10.15 -43.01 16.46
N ALA A 638 10.65 -42.82 17.69
CA ALA A 638 11.69 -43.68 18.27
C ALA A 638 11.23 -45.15 18.37
N TYR A 639 9.96 -45.39 18.71
CA TYR A 639 9.38 -46.74 18.73
C TYR A 639 9.34 -47.38 17.33
N ASN A 640 9.00 -46.61 16.31
CA ASN A 640 8.98 -47.08 14.91
C ASN A 640 10.39 -47.49 14.45
N VAL A 641 11.42 -46.67 14.74
CA VAL A 641 12.82 -47.00 14.44
C VAL A 641 13.32 -48.20 15.25
N GLN A 642 12.96 -48.29 16.54
CA GLN A 642 13.28 -49.45 17.36
C GLN A 642 12.63 -50.74 16.79
N SER A 643 11.40 -50.63 16.29
CA SER A 643 10.68 -51.71 15.65
C SER A 643 11.33 -52.16 14.36
N TYR A 644 11.80 -51.21 13.54
CA TYR A 644 12.62 -51.49 12.37
C TYR A 644 13.89 -52.25 12.75
N CYS A 645 14.67 -51.76 13.72
CA CYS A 645 15.88 -52.44 14.20
C CYS A 645 15.59 -53.87 14.68
N SER A 646 14.47 -54.07 15.38
CA SER A 646 14.05 -55.38 15.88
C SER A 646 13.67 -56.36 14.77
N ARG A 647 13.08 -55.88 13.68
CA ARG A 647 12.78 -56.70 12.48
C ARG A 647 14.06 -57.02 11.72
N TYR A 648 14.94 -56.03 11.57
CA TYR A 648 16.23 -56.19 10.94
C TYR A 648 17.11 -57.23 11.66
N LEU A 649 17.15 -57.22 12.99
CA LEU A 649 17.89 -58.22 13.78
C LEU A 649 17.35 -59.66 13.64
N LYS A 650 16.11 -59.82 13.20
CA LYS A 650 15.49 -61.15 12.98
C LYS A 650 15.71 -61.68 11.56
N SER A 651 16.19 -60.88 10.62
CA SER A 651 16.49 -61.35 9.27
C SER A 651 17.80 -62.15 9.28
N GLN A 652 17.84 -63.26 8.54
CA GLN A 652 18.93 -64.24 8.56
C GLN A 652 20.19 -63.79 7.78
N SER A 653 20.21 -62.57 7.25
CA SER A 653 21.17 -62.09 6.25
C SER A 653 21.99 -60.88 6.74
N VAL A 654 22.49 -60.89 7.98
CA VAL A 654 23.17 -59.75 8.60
C VAL A 654 24.56 -60.14 9.09
N SER A 655 25.57 -59.31 8.81
CA SER A 655 26.93 -59.57 9.31
C SER A 655 27.02 -59.40 10.84
N PRO A 656 27.96 -60.07 11.53
CA PRO A 656 28.11 -59.94 12.99
C PRO A 656 28.32 -58.50 13.48
N LYS A 657 29.01 -57.67 12.69
CA LYS A 657 29.26 -56.26 13.00
C LYS A 657 27.98 -55.43 12.92
N GLU A 658 27.20 -55.60 11.85
CA GLU A 658 25.91 -54.93 11.68
C GLU A 658 24.90 -55.36 12.75
N LEU A 659 24.94 -56.63 13.18
CA LEU A 659 24.09 -57.16 14.23
C LEU A 659 24.39 -56.51 15.59
N SER A 660 25.67 -56.31 15.92
CA SER A 660 26.07 -55.60 17.14
C SER A 660 25.65 -54.12 17.12
N TYR A 661 25.80 -53.45 15.96
CA TYR A 661 25.42 -52.05 15.78
C TYR A 661 23.90 -51.86 15.86
N ALA A 662 23.12 -52.69 15.17
CA ALA A 662 21.66 -52.64 15.21
C ALA A 662 21.10 -52.91 16.61
N LYS A 663 21.75 -53.78 17.41
CA LYS A 663 21.36 -54.03 18.81
C LYS A 663 21.67 -52.84 19.72
N LEU A 664 22.80 -52.16 19.52
CA LEU A 664 23.13 -50.94 20.25
C LEU A 664 22.11 -49.84 19.95
N GLN A 665 21.76 -49.67 18.67
CA GLN A 665 20.74 -48.70 18.24
C GLN A 665 19.35 -49.07 18.80
N GLN A 666 18.96 -50.34 18.75
CA GLN A 666 17.71 -50.82 19.35
C GLN A 666 17.59 -50.42 20.84
N ASN A 667 18.66 -50.62 21.61
CA ASN A 667 18.68 -50.24 23.04
C ASN A 667 18.61 -48.71 23.22
N LYS A 668 19.29 -47.95 22.37
CA LYS A 668 19.24 -46.48 22.39
C LYS A 668 17.82 -45.97 22.16
N TYR A 669 17.14 -46.43 21.10
CA TYR A 669 15.78 -46.00 20.80
C TYR A 669 14.78 -46.47 21.87
N SER A 670 14.94 -47.67 22.45
CA SER A 670 14.12 -48.10 23.60
C SER A 670 14.23 -47.11 24.76
N LYS A 671 15.44 -46.69 25.15
CA LYS A 671 15.62 -45.68 26.22
C LYS A 671 14.95 -44.35 25.90
N ILE A 672 14.98 -43.91 24.64
CA ILE A 672 14.30 -42.68 24.22
C ILE A 672 12.79 -42.81 24.36
N VAL A 673 12.20 -43.93 23.90
CA VAL A 673 10.76 -44.21 24.07
C VAL A 673 10.35 -44.14 25.54
N HIS A 674 11.09 -44.83 26.42
CA HIS A 674 10.85 -44.78 27.86
C HIS A 674 10.94 -43.36 28.41
N LYS A 675 11.96 -42.59 28.02
CA LYS A 675 12.11 -41.19 28.45
C LYS A 675 10.93 -40.33 28.02
N CYS A 676 10.55 -40.39 26.75
CA CYS A 676 9.51 -39.54 26.18
C CYS A 676 8.14 -39.78 26.83
N PHE A 677 7.67 -41.02 26.87
CA PHE A 677 6.34 -41.31 27.41
C PHE A 677 6.25 -41.16 28.93
N ASN A 678 7.33 -41.43 29.68
CA ASN A 678 7.35 -41.10 31.11
C ASN A 678 7.33 -39.58 31.36
N ARG A 679 8.00 -38.79 30.51
CA ARG A 679 7.96 -37.32 30.62
C ARG A 679 6.56 -36.78 30.34
N ALA A 680 5.90 -37.27 29.28
CA ALA A 680 4.52 -36.91 28.95
C ALA A 680 3.55 -37.21 30.11
N ILE A 681 3.63 -38.40 30.70
CA ILE A 681 2.81 -38.78 31.88
C ILE A 681 3.06 -37.85 33.08
N ASN A 682 4.32 -37.53 33.36
CA ASN A 682 4.66 -36.67 34.50
C ASN A 682 4.17 -35.24 34.30
N GLN A 683 4.10 -34.76 33.05
CA GLN A 683 3.60 -33.42 32.72
C GLN A 683 2.09 -33.33 32.89
N THR A 684 1.34 -34.33 32.41
CA THR A 684 -0.11 -34.33 32.56
C THR A 684 -0.55 -34.44 34.03
N LEU A 685 0.13 -35.30 34.81
CA LEU A 685 -0.08 -35.39 36.27
C LEU A 685 0.24 -34.09 37.04
N SER A 686 1.09 -33.22 36.47
CA SER A 686 1.39 -31.91 37.06
C SER A 686 0.37 -30.84 36.69
N HIS A 687 -0.24 -30.93 35.50
CA HIS A 687 -1.31 -30.03 35.06
C HIS A 687 -2.65 -30.32 35.77
N GLU A 688 -2.99 -31.59 36.01
CA GLU A 688 -4.19 -32.00 36.78
C GLU A 688 -4.21 -31.45 38.22
N LYS A 689 -3.06 -31.05 38.77
CA LYS A 689 -2.94 -30.46 40.11
C LYS A 689 -3.09 -28.94 40.14
N CYS A 690 -3.17 -28.27 38.99
CA CYS A 690 -2.96 -26.82 38.88
C CYS A 690 -4.07 -26.03 38.14
N SER A 691 -5.18 -26.65 37.69
CA SER A 691 -6.24 -25.92 36.97
C SER A 691 -7.65 -26.17 37.50
N ASP A 692 -8.34 -25.06 37.78
CA ASP A 692 -9.79 -24.94 37.83
C ASP A 692 -10.46 -25.35 36.50
N ALA A 693 -11.73 -25.72 36.58
CA ALA A 693 -12.48 -26.61 35.70
C ALA A 693 -12.92 -26.09 34.32
N ASP A 694 -12.24 -25.12 33.70
CA ASP A 694 -12.78 -24.41 32.51
C ASP A 694 -11.98 -24.57 31.19
N ASN A 695 -10.99 -25.44 31.10
CA ASN A 695 -10.32 -25.75 29.82
C ASN A 695 -10.87 -27.05 29.23
N GLU A 696 -11.77 -26.93 28.24
CA GLU A 696 -12.36 -28.04 27.47
C GLU A 696 -11.37 -28.76 26.53
N ASP A 697 -10.11 -28.33 26.46
CA ASP A 697 -9.03 -28.99 25.69
C ASP A 697 -8.29 -30.04 26.55
N HIS A 698 -9.02 -30.97 27.16
CA HIS A 698 -8.38 -32.13 27.80
C HIS A 698 -7.71 -33.00 26.72
N ASP A 699 -6.40 -33.20 26.85
CA ASP A 699 -5.57 -34.01 25.95
C ASP A 699 -6.10 -35.47 25.91
N ASP A 700 -6.88 -35.82 24.88
CA ASP A 700 -7.64 -37.08 24.77
C ASP A 700 -6.75 -38.35 24.60
N GLU A 701 -5.43 -38.21 24.59
CA GLU A 701 -4.47 -39.27 24.25
C GLU A 701 -3.76 -39.93 25.44
N HIS A 702 -4.14 -39.67 26.69
CA HIS A 702 -3.49 -40.25 27.88
C HIS A 702 -3.33 -41.78 27.84
N TRP A 703 -4.32 -42.47 27.28
CA TRP A 703 -4.29 -43.93 27.11
C TRP A 703 -3.08 -44.38 26.28
N LEU A 704 -2.68 -43.58 25.27
CA LEU A 704 -1.60 -43.88 24.33
C LEU A 704 -0.26 -43.96 25.06
N TYR A 705 -0.03 -43.12 26.07
CA TYR A 705 1.26 -43.06 26.76
C TYR A 705 1.52 -44.36 27.52
N HIS A 706 0.51 -44.83 28.26
CA HIS A 706 0.56 -46.11 28.94
C HIS A 706 0.59 -47.29 27.97
N TYR A 707 -0.15 -47.24 26.87
CA TYR A 707 -0.10 -48.28 25.84
C TYR A 707 1.29 -48.43 25.24
N MET A 708 1.94 -47.32 24.89
CA MET A 708 3.28 -47.32 24.29
C MET A 708 4.35 -47.78 25.26
N LEU A 709 4.28 -47.38 26.54
CA LEU A 709 5.15 -47.91 27.61
C LEU A 709 4.97 -49.44 27.76
N GLY A 710 3.73 -49.93 27.81
CA GLY A 710 3.44 -51.36 27.87
C GLY A 710 4.09 -52.13 26.70
N LYS A 711 3.96 -51.62 25.48
CA LYS A 711 4.55 -52.25 24.28
C LYS A 711 6.06 -52.32 24.33
N ILE A 712 6.73 -51.24 24.74
CA ILE A 712 8.19 -51.24 24.79
C ILE A 712 8.70 -52.14 25.92
N PHE A 713 8.05 -52.17 27.10
CA PHE A 713 8.39 -53.10 28.19
C PHE A 713 8.19 -54.57 27.80
N GLU A 714 7.08 -54.92 27.13
CA GLU A 714 6.85 -56.28 26.60
C GLU A 714 7.99 -56.67 25.63
N LYS A 715 8.42 -55.72 24.80
CA LYS A 715 9.42 -55.95 23.76
C LYS A 715 10.84 -56.06 24.30
N ASP A 716 11.17 -55.30 25.34
CA ASP A 716 12.43 -55.36 26.07
C ASP A 716 12.53 -56.60 26.97
N ARG A 717 11.50 -57.46 26.99
CA ARG A 717 11.37 -58.64 27.85
C ARG A 717 11.41 -58.26 29.34
N GLY A 718 10.79 -57.13 29.69
CA GLY A 718 10.61 -56.72 31.07
C GLY A 718 9.69 -57.67 31.85
N ASP A 719 9.59 -57.43 33.15
CA ASP A 719 8.70 -58.20 34.04
C ASP A 719 7.24 -58.09 33.55
N PRO A 720 6.52 -59.22 33.38
CA PRO A 720 5.09 -59.23 33.08
C PRO A 720 4.23 -58.31 33.92
N VAL A 721 4.60 -58.12 35.18
CA VAL A 721 3.90 -57.21 36.09
C VAL A 721 3.84 -55.79 35.51
N VAL A 722 4.96 -55.32 34.94
CA VAL A 722 5.12 -53.92 34.51
C VAL A 722 4.32 -53.62 33.25
N TYR A 723 4.47 -54.42 32.18
CA TYR A 723 3.78 -54.14 30.93
C TYR A 723 2.26 -54.41 31.02
N LEU A 724 1.82 -55.40 31.78
CA LEU A 724 0.39 -55.67 31.97
C LEU A 724 -0.29 -54.56 32.79
N THR A 725 0.41 -54.00 33.79
CA THR A 725 -0.09 -52.85 34.56
C THR A 725 -0.29 -51.64 33.65
N HIS A 726 0.65 -51.39 32.74
CA HIS A 726 0.51 -50.30 31.75
C HIS A 726 -0.65 -50.52 30.79
N TYR A 727 -0.86 -51.74 30.28
CA TYR A 727 -2.04 -52.04 29.45
C TYR A 727 -3.35 -51.86 30.21
N PHE A 728 -3.40 -52.23 31.49
CA PHE A 728 -4.57 -52.02 32.32
C PHE A 728 -4.84 -50.54 32.58
N LYS A 729 -3.82 -49.74 32.95
CA LYS A 729 -3.96 -48.29 33.09
C LYS A 729 -4.45 -47.61 31.80
N SER A 730 -3.90 -48.02 30.66
CA SER A 730 -4.36 -47.54 29.35
C SER A 730 -5.84 -47.84 29.11
N SER A 731 -6.33 -49.02 29.52
CA SER A 731 -7.74 -49.38 29.38
C SER A 731 -8.67 -48.57 30.29
N ILE A 732 -8.20 -48.16 31.47
CA ILE A 732 -8.91 -47.24 32.37
C ILE A 732 -9.00 -45.86 31.71
N CYS A 733 -7.89 -45.33 31.20
CA CYS A 733 -7.89 -44.03 30.51
C CYS A 733 -8.87 -44.01 29.33
N LEU A 734 -8.95 -45.07 28.51
CA LEU A 734 -9.95 -45.16 27.44
C LEU A 734 -11.40 -45.11 27.97
N TYR A 735 -11.67 -45.77 29.09
CA TYR A 735 -12.98 -45.72 29.72
C TYR A 735 -13.30 -44.31 30.23
N GLU A 736 -12.32 -43.62 30.80
CA GLU A 736 -12.44 -42.23 31.27
C GLU A 736 -12.67 -41.24 30.12
N SER A 737 -12.00 -41.42 28.98
CA SER A 737 -12.19 -40.70 27.71
C SER A 737 -13.48 -41.07 26.96
N ASN A 738 -14.47 -41.66 27.63
CA ASN A 738 -15.79 -42.00 27.08
C ASN A 738 -15.76 -42.94 25.86
N ALA A 739 -14.85 -43.93 25.85
CA ALA A 739 -14.85 -44.96 24.81
C ALA A 739 -16.19 -45.71 24.71
N THR A 740 -16.57 -46.05 23.47
CA THR A 740 -17.82 -46.76 23.17
C THR A 740 -17.56 -48.22 22.86
N TYR A 741 -18.45 -49.11 23.31
CA TYR A 741 -18.28 -50.57 23.21
C TYR A 741 -19.45 -51.21 22.46
N PRO A 742 -19.53 -51.02 21.12
CA PRO A 742 -20.57 -51.66 20.32
C PRO A 742 -20.32 -53.16 20.20
N ILE A 743 -21.41 -53.95 20.15
CA ILE A 743 -21.35 -55.41 19.98
C ILE A 743 -20.69 -55.79 18.64
N LYS A 744 -20.83 -54.95 17.61
CA LYS A 744 -20.19 -55.10 16.30
C LYS A 744 -19.44 -53.82 15.94
N ILE A 745 -18.14 -53.95 15.67
CA ILE A 745 -17.29 -52.83 15.25
C ILE A 745 -17.27 -52.76 13.73
N SER A 746 -17.71 -51.65 13.16
CA SER A 746 -17.61 -51.38 11.71
C SER A 746 -16.17 -51.02 11.34
N HIS A 747 -15.67 -51.56 10.24
CA HIS A 747 -14.36 -51.19 9.69
C HIS A 747 -14.39 -49.83 8.97
N SER A 748 -15.52 -49.45 8.36
CA SER A 748 -15.62 -48.21 7.57
C SER A 748 -15.90 -46.97 8.42
N ASN A 749 -16.55 -47.15 9.58
CA ASN A 749 -16.85 -46.06 10.50
C ASN A 749 -16.92 -46.59 11.94
N PRO A 750 -15.76 -46.85 12.58
CA PRO A 750 -15.72 -47.35 13.95
C PRO A 750 -16.27 -46.31 14.94
N SER A 751 -16.91 -46.80 16.00
CA SER A 751 -17.38 -45.94 17.09
C SER A 751 -16.19 -45.42 17.91
N LEU A 752 -16.40 -44.31 18.64
CA LEU A 752 -15.33 -43.61 19.36
C LEU A 752 -14.51 -44.56 20.26
N LEU A 753 -13.19 -44.60 20.03
CA LEU A 753 -12.18 -45.34 20.80
C LEU A 753 -12.42 -46.86 20.94
N CYS A 754 -13.28 -47.45 20.11
CA CYS A 754 -13.66 -48.85 20.22
C CYS A 754 -12.57 -49.81 19.68
N ILE A 755 -11.82 -49.38 18.66
CA ILE A 755 -10.73 -50.17 18.06
C ILE A 755 -9.55 -50.22 19.02
N GLU A 756 -9.24 -49.10 19.66
CA GLU A 756 -8.19 -48.91 20.65
C GLU A 756 -8.45 -49.81 21.87
N SER A 757 -9.71 -49.85 22.32
CA SER A 757 -10.15 -50.72 23.41
C SER A 757 -10.04 -52.22 23.03
N LEU A 758 -10.41 -52.57 21.80
CA LEU A 758 -10.25 -53.93 21.27
C LEU A 758 -8.77 -54.32 21.20
N GLU A 759 -7.92 -53.42 20.71
CA GLU A 759 -6.47 -53.62 20.61
C GLU A 759 -5.85 -53.85 22.00
N LEU A 760 -6.20 -53.08 23.02
CA LEU A 760 -5.73 -53.31 24.39
C LEU A 760 -6.20 -54.65 24.96
N PHE A 761 -7.48 -54.99 24.75
CA PHE A 761 -8.04 -56.27 25.19
C PHE A 761 -7.30 -57.43 24.54
N TYR A 762 -7.10 -57.38 23.22
CA TYR A 762 -6.34 -58.36 22.47
C TYR A 762 -4.88 -58.43 22.93
N ARG A 763 -4.21 -57.29 23.04
CA ARG A 763 -2.78 -57.18 23.38
C ARG A 763 -2.49 -57.78 24.75
N THR A 764 -3.34 -57.52 25.74
CA THR A 764 -3.16 -58.02 27.12
C THR A 764 -3.24 -59.55 27.15
N ASN A 765 -4.24 -60.13 26.49
CA ASN A 765 -4.37 -61.60 26.35
C ASN A 765 -3.19 -62.20 25.57
N ALA A 766 -2.82 -61.60 24.44
CA ALA A 766 -1.71 -62.07 23.61
C ALA A 766 -0.36 -62.01 24.34
N ALA A 767 -0.13 -61.00 25.18
CA ALA A 767 1.10 -60.86 25.96
C ALA A 767 1.23 -61.98 27.01
N ILE A 768 0.13 -62.35 27.69
CA ILE A 768 0.11 -63.48 28.62
C ILE A 768 0.37 -64.79 27.87
N ILE A 769 -0.32 -65.03 26.76
CA ILE A 769 -0.14 -66.27 25.96
C ILE A 769 1.30 -66.40 25.47
N LYS A 770 1.88 -65.34 24.90
CA LYS A 770 3.28 -65.33 24.44
C LYS A 770 4.26 -65.59 25.59
N PHE A 771 3.98 -65.08 26.79
CA PHE A 771 4.84 -65.33 27.95
C PHE A 771 4.79 -66.79 28.38
N VAL A 772 3.59 -67.38 28.42
CA VAL A 772 3.36 -68.79 28.75
C VAL A 772 4.02 -69.71 27.71
N GLU A 773 3.87 -69.40 26.42
CA GLU A 773 4.46 -70.19 25.34
C GLU A 773 5.99 -70.21 25.39
N ARG A 774 6.60 -69.07 25.73
CA ARG A 774 8.07 -68.93 25.76
C ARG A 774 8.72 -69.49 27.02
N ASN A 775 8.00 -69.53 28.14
CA ASN A 775 8.53 -69.94 29.43
C ASN A 775 7.87 -71.25 29.87
N SER A 776 8.64 -72.34 29.83
CA SER A 776 8.16 -73.66 30.26
C SER A 776 7.84 -73.74 31.77
N ASN A 777 8.51 -72.93 32.60
CA ASN A 777 8.32 -72.88 34.05
C ASN A 777 7.89 -71.47 34.49
N ILE A 778 6.63 -71.32 34.89
CA ILE A 778 6.06 -70.04 35.36
C ILE A 778 6.07 -70.02 36.89
N ARG A 779 6.61 -68.96 37.49
CA ARG A 779 6.57 -68.76 38.95
C ARG A 779 5.11 -68.67 39.41
N HIS A 780 4.77 -69.35 40.51
CA HIS A 780 3.41 -69.38 41.05
C HIS A 780 2.80 -67.98 41.27
N SER A 781 3.59 -67.02 41.76
CA SER A 781 3.16 -65.62 41.94
C SER A 781 2.77 -64.93 40.62
N THR A 782 3.51 -65.17 39.54
CA THR A 782 3.23 -64.64 38.21
C THR A 782 1.98 -65.29 37.60
N GLY A 783 1.81 -66.61 37.80
CA GLY A 783 0.61 -67.33 37.37
C GLY A 783 -0.68 -66.86 38.07
N LEU A 784 -0.62 -66.63 39.40
CA LEU A 784 -1.73 -66.04 40.16
C LEU A 784 -2.10 -64.65 39.64
N MET A 785 -1.10 -63.83 39.31
CA MET A 785 -1.33 -62.51 38.73
C MET A 785 -2.03 -62.59 37.37
N PHE A 786 -1.58 -63.48 36.47
CA PHE A 786 -2.25 -63.69 35.18
C PHE A 786 -3.70 -64.11 35.37
N MET A 787 -3.97 -65.03 36.30
CA MET A 787 -5.34 -65.42 36.63
C MET A 787 -6.18 -64.26 37.17
N LYS A 788 -5.60 -63.38 37.99
CA LYS A 788 -6.28 -62.17 38.48
C LYS A 788 -6.64 -61.24 37.32
N ILE A 789 -5.68 -60.92 36.46
CA ILE A 789 -5.87 -60.03 35.31
C ILE A 789 -6.89 -60.60 34.33
N LEU A 790 -6.83 -61.90 34.03
CA LEU A 790 -7.79 -62.54 33.12
C LEU A 790 -9.22 -62.53 33.69
N LYS A 791 -9.39 -62.71 35.01
CA LYS A 791 -10.69 -62.57 35.67
C LYS A 791 -11.21 -61.13 35.59
N GLU A 792 -10.36 -60.14 35.80
CA GLU A 792 -10.72 -58.72 35.70
C GLU A 792 -11.06 -58.31 34.26
N LEU A 793 -10.30 -58.79 33.26
CA LEU A 793 -10.58 -58.56 31.84
C LEU A 793 -11.91 -59.21 31.41
N ALA A 794 -12.26 -60.38 31.95
CA ALA A 794 -13.52 -61.05 31.60
C ALA A 794 -14.77 -60.25 32.04
N VAL A 795 -14.63 -59.36 33.03
CA VAL A 795 -15.73 -58.55 33.58
C VAL A 795 -15.54 -57.05 33.25
N CYS A 796 -14.51 -56.69 32.48
CA CYS A 796 -14.21 -55.28 32.21
C CYS A 796 -15.30 -54.61 31.36
N PRO A 797 -15.47 -53.28 31.45
CA PRO A 797 -16.51 -52.53 30.73
C PRO A 797 -16.58 -52.84 29.23
N PHE A 798 -15.43 -53.06 28.59
CA PHE A 798 -15.33 -53.48 27.19
C PHE A 798 -15.93 -54.88 26.95
N ALA A 799 -15.55 -55.88 27.77
CA ALA A 799 -16.00 -57.27 27.61
C ALA A 799 -17.52 -57.45 27.82
N VAL A 800 -18.12 -56.62 28.68
CA VAL A 800 -19.56 -56.64 28.96
C VAL A 800 -20.37 -55.61 28.15
N ASN A 801 -19.74 -54.91 27.20
CA ASN A 801 -20.34 -53.88 26.34
C ASN A 801 -21.01 -52.72 27.14
N ARG A 802 -20.39 -52.28 28.24
CA ARG A 802 -20.90 -51.20 29.10
C ARG A 802 -20.08 -49.93 28.97
N ALA A 803 -20.45 -49.06 28.03
CA ALA A 803 -19.83 -47.74 27.90
C ALA A 803 -20.27 -46.80 29.04
N LYS A 804 -19.46 -45.77 29.33
CA LYS A 804 -19.80 -44.71 30.28
C LYS A 804 -20.98 -43.90 29.73
N ILE A 805 -22.03 -43.71 30.54
CA ILE A 805 -23.20 -42.93 30.13
C ILE A 805 -22.87 -41.44 30.31
N ASN A 806 -23.03 -40.64 29.25
CA ASN A 806 -22.76 -39.20 29.27
C ASN A 806 -23.97 -38.42 28.70
N GLU A 807 -24.31 -37.25 29.26
CA GLU A 807 -25.51 -36.46 28.88
C GLU A 807 -25.52 -36.06 27.39
N VAL A 808 -24.34 -35.92 26.78
CA VAL A 808 -24.16 -35.62 25.35
C VAL A 808 -24.57 -36.80 24.45
N LEU A 809 -24.33 -38.04 24.87
CA LEU A 809 -24.75 -39.25 24.14
C LEU A 809 -26.26 -39.46 24.21
N LEU A 810 -26.89 -39.05 25.32
CA LEU A 810 -28.36 -39.03 25.49
C LEU A 810 -29.05 -38.01 24.56
N LYS A 811 -28.41 -36.88 24.26
CA LYS A 811 -28.93 -35.88 23.29
C LYS A 811 -28.83 -36.36 21.84
N LYS A 812 -27.77 -37.09 21.47
CA LYS A 812 -27.60 -37.65 20.11
C LYS A 812 -28.66 -38.71 19.78
N HIS A 813 -29.05 -39.53 20.77
CA HIS A 813 -30.14 -40.51 20.62
C HIS A 813 -31.55 -39.89 20.52
N LYS A 814 -31.76 -38.63 20.96
CA LYS A 814 -33.05 -37.93 20.79
C LYS A 814 -33.27 -37.37 19.38
N PHE A 815 -32.22 -37.19 18.58
CA PHE A 815 -32.33 -36.69 17.19
C PHE A 815 -32.33 -37.79 16.11
N SER A 816 -32.03 -39.04 16.48
CA SER A 816 -32.09 -40.20 15.56
C SER A 816 -33.32 -41.07 15.81
N GLY A 817 -34.44 -40.45 16.21
CA GLY A 817 -35.69 -41.12 16.55
C GLY A 817 -36.75 -40.96 15.47
N GLU A 818 -36.57 -41.60 14.31
CA GLU A 818 -37.68 -42.06 13.47
C GLU A 818 -37.17 -43.13 12.51
N GLN A 819 -37.05 -44.37 12.99
CA GLN A 819 -37.56 -45.57 12.30
C GLN A 819 -37.35 -46.85 13.12
N SER A 820 -38.43 -47.62 13.20
CA SER A 820 -38.58 -49.00 13.70
C SER A 820 -38.53 -49.23 15.22
N ILE A 821 -39.71 -49.08 15.82
CA ILE A 821 -40.17 -49.90 16.94
C ILE A 821 -40.30 -51.35 16.44
N GLN A 822 -39.65 -52.31 17.09
CA GLN A 822 -40.28 -53.57 17.55
C GLN A 822 -39.31 -54.39 18.44
N THR A 823 -39.80 -54.63 19.66
CA THR A 823 -39.52 -55.77 20.58
C THR A 823 -38.08 -55.98 21.05
N SER A 824 -37.75 -56.01 22.34
CA SER A 824 -38.51 -56.58 23.46
C SER A 824 -37.97 -56.02 24.80
N GLU A 825 -38.92 -55.60 25.63
CA GLU A 825 -38.72 -55.39 27.06
C GLU A 825 -38.36 -56.72 27.73
N ARG A 826 -37.32 -56.72 28.57
CA ARG A 826 -37.34 -57.44 29.86
C ARG A 826 -36.20 -56.98 30.77
N TYR A 827 -36.64 -56.44 31.92
CA TYR A 827 -35.93 -56.20 33.16
C TYR A 827 -34.90 -55.07 33.22
N VAL A 828 -35.45 -53.89 33.51
CA VAL A 828 -34.86 -52.99 34.51
C VAL A 828 -35.02 -53.64 35.88
N GLN A 829 -33.90 -53.93 36.54
CA GLN A 829 -33.80 -53.85 37.98
C GLN A 829 -32.53 -53.07 38.28
N GLU A 830 -32.72 -51.82 38.67
CA GLU A 830 -31.72 -50.97 39.30
C GLU A 830 -31.11 -51.72 40.49
N LYS A 831 -29.78 -51.84 40.45
CA LYS A 831 -28.96 -51.71 41.64
C LYS A 831 -27.90 -50.67 41.31
N ASP A 832 -27.99 -49.56 42.05
CA ASP A 832 -26.88 -48.65 42.28
C ASP A 832 -25.70 -49.43 42.84
N ASP A 833 -24.86 -49.95 41.95
CA ASP A 833 -23.49 -50.34 42.25
C ASP A 833 -22.61 -49.54 41.29
N THR A 834 -22.41 -48.26 41.59
CA THR A 834 -21.20 -47.56 41.13
C THR A 834 -20.02 -48.41 41.57
N MET A 835 -19.45 -49.22 40.66
CA MET A 835 -18.16 -49.86 40.89
C MET A 835 -17.15 -48.74 41.11
N LYS A 836 -16.80 -48.50 42.37
CA LYS A 836 -15.53 -47.89 42.74
C LYS A 836 -14.44 -48.83 42.20
N ILE A 837 -14.02 -48.62 40.96
CA ILE A 837 -12.73 -49.14 40.48
C ILE A 837 -11.69 -48.39 41.31
N THR A 838 -11.35 -48.96 42.46
CA THR A 838 -10.43 -48.32 43.40
C THR A 838 -9.02 -48.63 42.90
N SER A 839 -8.43 -47.65 42.24
CA SER A 839 -7.00 -47.56 41.90
C SER A 839 -6.08 -47.80 43.11
N GLN A 840 -6.63 -47.73 44.34
CA GLN A 840 -5.92 -47.81 45.61
C GLN A 840 -5.40 -49.22 45.94
N ASP A 841 -6.14 -50.30 45.68
CA ASP A 841 -5.71 -51.66 46.05
C ASP A 841 -4.50 -52.16 45.21
N PHE A 842 -4.35 -51.64 44.00
CA PHE A 842 -3.20 -51.93 43.13
C PHE A 842 -2.03 -50.95 43.34
N LEU A 843 -2.30 -49.68 43.70
CA LEU A 843 -1.23 -48.74 44.11
C LEU A 843 -0.52 -49.22 45.37
N GLN A 844 -1.26 -49.80 46.32
CA GLN A 844 -0.71 -50.30 47.58
C GLN A 844 0.23 -51.51 47.36
N ALA A 845 -0.07 -52.34 46.35
CA ALA A 845 0.80 -53.41 45.87
C ALA A 845 2.06 -52.88 45.12
N PHE A 846 1.96 -51.70 44.50
CA PHE A 846 3.06 -51.04 43.80
C PHE A 846 4.02 -50.33 44.77
N THR A 847 3.52 -49.70 45.83
CA THR A 847 4.37 -49.16 46.92
C THR A 847 5.13 -50.25 47.66
N THR A 848 4.52 -51.43 47.83
CA THR A 848 5.20 -52.59 48.45
C THR A 848 6.22 -53.24 47.51
N ALA A 849 6.06 -53.16 46.19
CA ALA A 849 7.05 -53.64 45.23
C ALA A 849 8.26 -52.68 45.07
N ASN A 850 8.04 -51.36 45.15
CA ASN A 850 9.12 -50.37 45.10
C ASN A 850 9.95 -50.32 46.39
N SER A 851 9.39 -50.66 47.55
CA SER A 851 10.16 -50.83 48.80
C SER A 851 11.09 -52.05 48.79
N ILE A 852 10.98 -52.95 47.81
CA ILE A 852 11.81 -54.16 47.71
C ILE A 852 13.10 -53.90 46.88
N ASN A 853 13.19 -52.77 46.16
CA ASN A 853 14.36 -52.44 45.33
C ASN A 853 15.31 -51.36 45.89
N THR A 854 15.16 -50.93 47.15
CA THR A 854 16.08 -49.94 47.77
C THR A 854 16.88 -50.41 48.98
N CYS A 855 16.83 -51.69 49.38
CA CYS A 855 17.69 -52.17 50.47
C CYS A 855 18.43 -53.46 50.12
N SER A 856 19.50 -53.32 49.33
CA SER A 856 20.67 -54.20 49.36
C SER A 856 21.92 -53.39 49.66
N SER A 857 22.01 -52.87 50.87
CA SER A 857 23.28 -52.71 51.59
C SER A 857 22.98 -52.26 53.01
N THR A 858 22.88 -53.22 53.92
CA THR A 858 23.75 -53.31 55.11
C THR A 858 23.19 -54.34 56.08
N SER A 859 24.01 -55.34 56.39
CA SER A 859 23.83 -56.28 57.48
C SER A 859 24.43 -55.69 58.77
N ASN A 860 23.60 -55.66 59.81
CA ASN A 860 23.85 -56.05 61.20
C ASN A 860 25.04 -55.49 61.98
N THR A 861 24.74 -54.87 63.14
CA THR A 861 25.06 -55.48 64.44
C THR A 861 24.16 -55.01 65.60
N SER A 862 23.67 -56.01 66.35
CA SER A 862 23.40 -56.07 67.80
C SER A 862 22.29 -55.20 68.47
N THR A 863 21.17 -55.88 68.69
CA THR A 863 20.49 -56.18 69.99
C THR A 863 19.97 -55.08 70.91
N SER A 864 18.65 -55.23 71.16
CA SER A 864 17.95 -55.14 72.46
C SER A 864 17.82 -53.74 73.08
N THR A 865 16.67 -53.27 73.60
CA THR A 865 15.58 -53.94 74.34
C THR A 865 14.39 -52.97 74.45
N SER A 866 13.18 -53.55 74.45
CA SER A 866 11.93 -53.21 75.17
C SER A 866 11.72 -51.78 75.73
N SER A 867 10.60 -51.13 75.39
CA SER A 867 9.33 -51.02 76.17
C SER A 867 9.15 -49.54 76.53
N ASP A 868 7.99 -48.90 76.65
CA ASP A 868 6.58 -49.21 76.49
C ASP A 868 5.86 -47.85 76.58
N THR A 869 4.61 -47.81 76.12
CA THR A 869 3.49 -46.98 76.63
C THR A 869 3.49 -45.44 76.45
N ASP A 870 2.51 -45.04 75.63
CA ASP A 870 1.34 -44.21 75.94
C ASP A 870 1.41 -42.69 76.17
N THR A 871 0.49 -42.05 75.43
CA THR A 871 -0.39 -40.91 75.76
C THR A 871 0.17 -39.48 75.84
N VAL A 872 -0.20 -38.72 74.80
CA VAL A 872 -1.05 -37.51 74.84
C VAL A 872 -0.98 -36.65 76.11
N GLN A 873 -0.47 -35.42 75.97
CA GLN A 873 -1.26 -34.20 76.24
C GLN A 873 -0.53 -32.92 75.82
N GLU A 874 -1.27 -32.07 75.13
CA GLU A 874 -0.98 -30.65 74.92
C GLU A 874 -0.98 -29.90 76.26
N MET A 875 -0.06 -28.94 76.42
CA MET A 875 -0.37 -27.50 76.42
C MET A 875 0.77 -26.68 77.06
N SER A 876 1.03 -25.54 76.40
CA SER A 876 1.39 -24.23 76.96
C SER A 876 2.59 -24.13 77.92
N SER A 877 3.57 -23.32 77.58
CA SER A 877 3.57 -21.87 77.89
C SER A 877 4.98 -21.29 77.72
N ASP A 878 5.00 -20.09 77.14
CA ASP A 878 5.84 -18.94 77.48
C ASP A 878 7.30 -19.19 77.88
N SER A 879 8.23 -18.58 77.14
CA SER A 879 8.76 -17.27 77.53
C SER A 879 9.99 -16.90 76.70
N ASP A 880 9.94 -15.67 76.20
CA ASP A 880 11.01 -14.70 76.05
C ASP A 880 12.44 -15.18 76.35
N SER A 881 13.34 -14.96 75.39
CA SER A 881 14.42 -14.00 75.63
C SER A 881 15.21 -13.76 74.36
N ASP A 882 15.22 -12.46 74.00
CA ASP A 882 16.25 -11.78 73.24
C ASP A 882 17.65 -12.32 73.53
N CYS A 883 18.48 -12.38 72.50
CA CYS A 883 19.52 -11.36 72.32
C CYS A 883 20.50 -11.78 71.23
N THR A 884 20.61 -10.91 70.22
CA THR A 884 21.86 -10.34 69.68
C THR A 884 22.88 -11.30 69.06
N ASN A 885 23.64 -10.97 68.04
CA ASN A 885 23.81 -9.85 67.12
C ASN A 885 24.98 -10.29 66.21
N MET A 886 25.19 -9.49 65.17
CA MET A 886 26.37 -9.41 64.29
C MET A 886 26.22 -10.27 63.04
N ASP A 887 25.91 -9.63 61.90
CA ASP A 887 26.83 -8.82 61.07
C ASP A 887 27.95 -9.73 60.54
N GLU A 888 28.32 -9.77 59.27
CA GLU A 888 28.14 -8.90 58.12
C GLU A 888 28.67 -9.72 56.92
N ASP A 889 28.50 -9.17 55.72
CA ASP A 889 29.38 -9.37 54.56
C ASP A 889 29.23 -10.56 53.59
N THR A 890 28.49 -10.24 52.52
CA THR A 890 29.01 -10.02 51.16
C THR A 890 29.93 -11.05 50.48
N PHE A 891 29.39 -11.53 49.34
CA PHE A 891 29.99 -11.65 48.00
C PHE A 891 30.78 -12.90 47.56
N PHE A 892 30.40 -13.28 46.33
CA PHE A 892 31.03 -14.12 45.29
C PHE A 892 30.89 -15.66 45.31
N GLY A 893 30.10 -16.16 44.35
CA GLY A 893 30.67 -17.03 43.32
C GLY A 893 29.99 -18.37 43.05
N LEU A 894 28.83 -18.36 42.37
CA LEU A 894 28.53 -19.13 41.13
C LEU A 894 27.08 -18.97 40.71
#